data_AF-V9G5E9-F1
#
_entry.id   AF-V9G5E9-F1
#
_cell.length_a   1.000
_cell.length_b   1.000
_cell.length_c   1.000
_cell.angle_alpha   90.00
_cell.angle_beta   90.00
_cell.angle_gamma   90.00
#
_symmetry.space_group_name_H-M   'P 1'
#
loop_
_entity.id
_entity.type
_entity.pdbx_description
1 polymer ?
#
loop_
_entity_poly.entity_id
_entity_poly.type
_entity_poly.pdbx_seq_one_letter_code
_entity_poly.pdbx_strand_id
1 'polypeptide(L)'
;MKQLTAYILTDHRDAVAGGFGQNLSKETAEVEDMPGVAEQGGASISNSYFGRFMDVAPLPNSQPANLETKGAALKTAMQREPIAIIGMSGKYARSANVNELWTHLANGAELIGESPRWDLSKYYPKDAHYCDRGGFVENIDQFDPFFFNINGLEANYMDPQQRLFMEECWKALEDSGYAGSRIQGRQCGVYVGCLGGAGDYHQLSGDDAPAQAFWGIAGSVIPARIAYYLDLKGPAIAIDTACSSSLIAVHIACQGLWSGETEMALAGGVFIQSTPWYYLSTNKAGMLSATGHSYTFDDRADGFVPGEGAGVLVLKRLSEAMDDGDHIYGVIRGSGMNQDGTTNGITAPSALSQESLERSVYETFHIDPSGIQVVEAHGTGTKLGDPIEYQALTKAFRKYTDDKEYCAIGSIKTNIGHAAHAAGVAGIIKILLSLKHKQIPPTLNFKSGNSNIQFKDSPFYVNTSLRDWETGSSDRRRAAVSSFGFSGTNAHIVIEEAPEPVGSHTGKPGYLLVLSARTQEQLRRQADQLIEFCERNPQAECGNLSYTLLTGRKHFNHRLACVARSVEELISFLRKWLTRSKVPQVYVSELNENDRREQPSLKRYGNQCIEECHAADPNGYAERLSTIAELYVQGYALDYEALFAGERYSIMSLPTYPFATERYWVPDTKHQSFPSIDITVSGQAVLHPLLHRNTSDLSGVRYSTTFKGSEPYLAYRNDKGGKTIPGMTYLEMARKAVELSGGVYFGSHEGIRMKDIVWSNPVELGTEGQELHIDVFPDEGNISFDIYSSSGLNSKEPVIHNQGSVSSYPLPGAETIDLNLIQTQCNVKYFSRESWYKVYDEAGAAYSLNIKWWMSCLSDRTRS
;
A
#
# COMPACT_ATOMS: atom_id res chain seq x y z
N MET A 1 -34.42 14.38 18.85
CA MET A 1 -35.91 14.44 18.82
C MET A 1 -36.41 15.83 19.19
N LYS A 2 -37.10 16.08 20.32
CA LYS A 2 -37.90 17.32 20.52
C LYS A 2 -37.19 18.65 20.18
N GLN A 3 -35.93 18.86 20.57
CA GLN A 3 -35.17 20.07 20.22
C GLN A 3 -34.88 20.20 18.71
N LEU A 4 -34.60 19.09 18.01
CA LEU A 4 -34.42 19.06 16.56
C LEU A 4 -35.74 19.38 15.83
N THR A 5 -36.87 18.93 16.36
CA THR A 5 -38.21 19.28 15.86
C THR A 5 -38.48 20.79 16.01
N ALA A 6 -38.09 21.40 17.14
CA ALA A 6 -38.23 22.83 17.36
C ALA A 6 -37.34 23.66 16.42
N TYR A 7 -36.09 23.28 16.22
CA TYR A 7 -35.16 23.90 15.27
C TYR A 7 -35.73 23.90 13.84
N ILE A 8 -36.11 22.72 13.32
CA ILE A 8 -36.65 22.57 11.96
C ILE A 8 -37.93 23.39 11.74
N LEU A 9 -38.82 23.46 12.73
CA LEU A 9 -40.07 24.23 12.63
C LEU A 9 -39.90 25.75 12.80
N THR A 10 -38.73 26.21 13.26
CA THR A 10 -38.43 27.64 13.45
C THR A 10 -37.62 28.16 12.26
N ASP A 11 -36.47 27.55 11.97
CA ASP A 11 -35.48 28.11 11.03
C ASP A 11 -35.65 27.59 9.59
N HIS A 12 -36.44 26.53 9.38
CA HIS A 12 -36.66 25.88 8.08
C HIS A 12 -38.15 25.74 7.73
N ARG A 13 -39.03 26.49 8.40
CA ARG A 13 -40.50 26.44 8.24
C ARG A 13 -40.96 26.52 6.79
N ASP A 14 -40.41 27.46 6.03
CA ASP A 14 -40.85 27.71 4.64
C ASP A 14 -40.32 26.66 3.66
N ALA A 15 -39.17 26.04 3.95
CA ALA A 15 -38.67 24.88 3.21
C ALA A 15 -39.55 23.63 3.45
N VAL A 16 -40.00 23.43 4.70
CA VAL A 16 -40.96 22.36 5.05
C VAL A 16 -42.32 22.62 4.40
N ALA A 17 -42.81 23.86 4.40
CA ALA A 17 -44.07 24.25 3.75
C ALA A 17 -44.01 24.14 2.21
N GLY A 18 -42.84 24.42 1.60
CA GLY A 18 -42.61 24.22 0.16
C GLY A 18 -42.56 22.74 -0.26
N GLY A 19 -42.14 21.84 0.64
CA GLY A 19 -42.08 20.40 0.39
C GLY A 19 -43.41 19.65 0.54
N PHE A 20 -44.35 20.17 1.36
CA PHE A 20 -45.64 19.53 1.64
C PHE A 20 -46.82 20.38 1.18
N GLY A 21 -47.28 20.13 -0.05
CA GLY A 21 -48.39 20.84 -0.65
C GLY A 21 -49.73 20.66 0.10
N GLN A 22 -50.30 21.79 0.54
CA GLN A 22 -51.71 22.00 0.92
C GLN A 22 -52.36 20.94 1.85
N ASN A 23 -52.38 21.22 3.16
CA ASN A 23 -53.63 21.34 3.94
C ASN A 23 -53.36 21.59 5.45
N LEU A 24 -53.31 22.86 5.86
CA LEU A 24 -53.66 23.28 7.22
C LEU A 24 -54.45 24.59 7.13
N SER A 25 -55.67 24.57 7.68
CA SER A 25 -56.60 25.71 7.68
C SER A 25 -56.23 26.75 8.74
N LYS A 26 -56.64 28.00 8.51
CA LYS A 26 -56.49 29.10 9.48
C LYS A 26 -57.33 28.85 10.73
N GLU A 27 -56.77 29.18 11.88
CA GLU A 27 -57.50 29.75 13.02
C GLU A 27 -56.64 30.85 13.64
N THR A 28 -57.28 31.86 14.26
CA THR A 28 -56.66 33.15 14.57
C THR A 28 -57.16 33.73 15.89
N ALA A 29 -56.25 33.96 16.83
CA ALA A 29 -56.32 34.91 17.96
C ALA A 29 -54.99 34.81 18.74
N GLU A 30 -54.46 35.82 19.42
CA GLU A 30 -54.65 37.27 19.39
C GLU A 30 -53.36 37.92 19.96
N VAL A 31 -53.20 39.24 19.85
CA VAL A 31 -52.05 39.97 20.45
C VAL A 31 -52.57 41.17 21.23
N GLU A 32 -52.29 41.19 22.54
CA GLU A 32 -52.41 42.39 23.39
C GLU A 32 -51.12 42.58 24.20
N ASP A 33 -51.03 43.73 24.87
CA ASP A 33 -49.76 44.44 25.09
C ASP A 33 -49.08 44.24 26.46
N MET A 34 -47.86 44.77 26.54
CA MET A 34 -46.97 44.96 27.70
C MET A 34 -47.61 45.72 28.91
N PRO A 35 -46.92 45.90 30.08
CA PRO A 35 -45.63 45.37 30.58
C PRO A 35 -45.67 44.81 32.05
N GLY A 36 -44.53 44.35 32.63
CA GLY A 36 -44.36 44.44 34.10
C GLY A 36 -43.33 43.54 34.84
N VAL A 37 -42.14 44.07 35.12
CA VAL A 37 -41.47 44.17 36.45
C VAL A 37 -41.45 42.95 37.44
N ALA A 38 -40.23 42.45 37.68
CA ALA A 38 -39.64 41.98 38.96
C ALA A 38 -39.95 40.59 39.62
N GLU A 39 -38.85 39.97 40.11
CA GLU A 39 -38.69 39.33 41.44
C GLU A 39 -39.39 37.98 41.80
N GLN A 40 -38.85 37.11 42.68
CA GLN A 40 -37.48 36.90 43.22
C GLN A 40 -37.35 35.48 43.85
N GLY A 41 -36.14 34.89 43.85
CA GLY A 41 -35.74 33.74 44.72
C GLY A 41 -36.35 32.36 44.39
N GLY A 42 -35.75 31.23 44.79
CA GLY A 42 -34.42 30.96 45.36
C GLY A 42 -34.08 29.45 45.16
N ALA A 43 -32.85 28.91 45.20
CA ALA A 43 -31.53 29.31 45.71
C ALA A 43 -31.00 28.38 46.85
N SER A 44 -30.64 27.14 46.50
CA SER A 44 -29.54 26.36 47.12
C SER A 44 -29.15 25.20 46.17
N ILE A 45 -27.93 25.02 45.66
CA ILE A 45 -26.60 24.87 46.32
C ILE A 45 -26.55 23.56 47.15
N SER A 46 -25.68 22.58 46.92
CA SER A 46 -24.70 22.25 45.84
C SER A 46 -24.39 20.73 45.95
N ASN A 47 -23.44 20.03 45.30
CA ASN A 47 -22.31 20.25 44.38
C ASN A 47 -22.01 18.84 43.73
N SER A 48 -21.06 18.52 42.84
CA SER A 48 -20.03 19.15 41.97
C SER A 48 -19.58 18.02 41.02
N TYR A 49 -19.26 18.21 39.73
CA TYR A 49 -17.99 18.72 39.21
C TYR A 49 -18.11 18.93 37.68
N PHE A 50 -17.83 20.14 37.17
CA PHE A 50 -17.20 20.51 35.88
C PHE A 50 -17.58 21.95 35.54
N GLY A 51 -16.58 22.83 35.36
CA GLY A 51 -16.82 24.23 35.00
C GLY A 51 -15.73 25.18 35.48
N ARG A 52 -14.84 25.57 34.55
CA ARG A 52 -13.82 26.65 34.58
C ARG A 52 -12.96 26.49 33.31
N PHE A 53 -12.73 27.47 32.46
CA PHE A 53 -13.26 28.84 32.36
C PHE A 53 -13.49 29.20 30.88
N MET A 54 -14.55 29.94 30.60
CA MET A 54 -14.54 31.02 29.60
C MET A 54 -15.50 32.10 30.10
N ASP A 55 -15.01 33.33 30.18
CA ASP A 55 -15.83 34.54 30.26
C ASP A 55 -14.99 35.70 29.71
N VAL A 56 -15.63 36.62 29.00
CA VAL A 56 -14.94 37.69 28.24
C VAL A 56 -15.31 39.06 28.81
N ALA A 57 -14.31 39.87 29.12
CA ALA A 57 -14.44 41.26 29.56
C ALA A 57 -13.52 42.19 28.73
N PRO A 58 -13.89 43.46 28.50
CA PRO A 58 -13.31 44.28 27.44
C PRO A 58 -11.98 44.96 27.78
N LEU A 59 -11.19 45.26 26.74
CA LEU A 59 -9.92 45.96 26.81
C LEU A 59 -10.10 47.51 26.89
N PRO A 60 -9.36 48.21 27.75
CA PRO A 60 -9.26 49.68 27.73
C PRO A 60 -8.13 50.20 26.82
N ASN A 61 -8.28 51.44 26.34
CA ASN A 61 -7.31 52.13 25.49
C ASN A 61 -5.97 52.41 26.19
N SER A 62 -4.86 52.29 25.43
CA SER A 62 -3.65 53.10 25.64
C SER A 62 -2.97 53.39 24.29
N GLN A 63 -2.34 54.56 24.16
CA GLN A 63 -1.72 55.04 22.93
C GLN A 63 -0.19 54.79 22.90
N PRO A 64 0.44 54.80 21.71
CA PRO A 64 1.80 54.25 21.54
C PRO A 64 2.92 55.22 21.93
N ALA A 65 4.08 54.65 22.26
CA ALA A 65 5.37 55.33 22.33
C ALA A 65 6.45 54.45 21.68
N ASN A 66 7.41 55.07 20.97
CA ASN A 66 8.40 54.37 20.15
C ASN A 66 9.46 53.62 20.98
N LEU A 67 9.87 52.45 20.46
CA LEU A 67 11.26 52.00 20.49
C LEU A 67 11.66 51.60 19.06
N GLU A 68 12.95 51.74 18.75
CA GLU A 68 13.37 52.11 17.39
C GLU A 68 13.47 50.96 16.38
N THR A 69 13.31 51.33 15.11
CA THR A 69 13.46 50.47 13.94
C THR A 69 14.85 49.86 13.81
N LYS A 70 14.95 48.54 13.86
CA LYS A 70 15.67 47.82 12.80
C LYS A 70 14.65 47.36 11.77
N GLY A 71 14.81 47.81 10.53
CA GLY A 71 13.85 47.54 9.47
C GLY A 71 13.83 46.07 9.08
N ALA A 72 12.86 45.32 9.61
CA ALA A 72 12.36 44.15 8.91
C ALA A 72 11.75 44.64 7.59
N ALA A 73 12.40 44.35 6.47
CA ALA A 73 11.84 44.66 5.16
C ALA A 73 10.45 44.02 5.05
N LEU A 74 9.46 44.73 4.49
CA LEU A 74 8.24 44.07 4.06
C LEU A 74 8.65 42.95 3.12
N LYS A 75 8.30 41.70 3.46
CA LYS A 75 8.70 40.53 2.68
C LYS A 75 8.32 40.76 1.22
N THR A 76 9.31 40.82 0.35
CA THR A 76 9.13 40.76 -1.10
C THR A 76 8.20 39.60 -1.43
N ALA A 77 7.31 39.78 -2.42
CA ALA A 77 6.44 38.69 -2.87
C ALA A 77 7.29 37.43 -3.10
N MET A 78 6.88 36.29 -2.51
CA MET A 78 7.65 35.05 -2.56
C MET A 78 7.91 34.67 -4.02
N GLN A 79 9.17 34.83 -4.44
CA GLN A 79 9.60 34.32 -5.73
C GLN A 79 9.51 32.80 -5.63
N ARG A 80 8.57 32.23 -6.39
CA ARG A 80 8.46 30.78 -6.57
C ARG A 80 9.63 30.33 -7.42
N GLU A 81 10.80 30.18 -6.80
CA GLU A 81 11.96 29.61 -7.46
C GLU A 81 11.65 28.20 -7.97
N PRO A 82 12.35 27.71 -8.99
CA PRO A 82 12.12 26.34 -9.45
C PRO A 82 12.41 25.31 -8.35
N ILE A 83 11.72 24.17 -8.40
CA ILE A 83 11.91 23.06 -7.45
C ILE A 83 12.73 21.97 -8.13
N ALA A 84 13.87 21.60 -7.54
CA ALA A 84 14.73 20.53 -8.04
C ALA A 84 14.17 19.16 -7.67
N ILE A 85 14.22 18.21 -8.61
CA ILE A 85 13.96 16.79 -8.35
C ILE A 85 15.34 16.10 -8.21
N ILE A 86 15.70 15.76 -6.97
CA ILE A 86 17.06 15.33 -6.61
C ILE A 86 17.24 13.82 -6.46
N GLY A 87 16.13 13.08 -6.40
CA GLY A 87 16.10 11.63 -6.26
C GLY A 87 14.79 11.08 -6.81
N MET A 88 14.82 9.87 -7.35
CA MET A 88 13.59 9.16 -7.72
C MET A 88 13.67 7.66 -7.50
N SER A 89 12.51 7.05 -7.24
CA SER A 89 12.33 5.62 -7.35
C SER A 89 10.92 5.26 -7.79
N GLY A 90 10.72 4.01 -8.15
CA GLY A 90 9.43 3.50 -8.56
C GLY A 90 9.50 2.11 -9.17
N LYS A 91 8.44 1.34 -8.88
CA LYS A 91 8.22 -0.04 -9.31
C LYS A 91 6.89 -0.10 -10.05
N TYR A 92 6.89 -0.66 -11.25
CA TYR A 92 5.79 -0.59 -12.20
C TYR A 92 5.52 -1.95 -12.87
N ALA A 93 4.54 -1.99 -13.76
CA ALA A 93 4.24 -3.16 -14.59
C ALA A 93 5.53 -3.80 -15.14
N ARG A 94 5.79 -5.06 -14.75
CA ARG A 94 6.96 -5.86 -15.18
C ARG A 94 8.33 -5.15 -15.09
N SER A 95 8.48 -4.15 -14.22
CA SER A 95 9.67 -3.30 -14.11
C SER A 95 9.99 -3.07 -12.62
N ALA A 96 11.06 -3.70 -12.12
CA ALA A 96 11.41 -3.69 -10.71
C ALA A 96 12.02 -2.35 -10.22
N ASN A 97 12.43 -1.49 -11.15
CA ASN A 97 12.98 -0.16 -10.90
C ASN A 97 12.84 0.76 -12.14
N VAL A 98 13.17 2.04 -11.97
CA VAL A 98 13.08 3.07 -13.02
C VAL A 98 14.01 2.87 -14.22
N ASN A 99 15.14 2.16 -14.08
CA ASN A 99 16.06 1.90 -15.20
C ASN A 99 15.56 0.74 -16.09
N GLU A 100 14.92 -0.27 -15.49
CA GLU A 100 14.16 -1.29 -16.23
C GLU A 100 12.95 -0.67 -16.93
N LEU A 101 12.22 0.24 -16.25
CA LEU A 101 11.13 0.98 -16.88
C LEU A 101 11.63 1.75 -18.12
N TRP A 102 12.74 2.50 -18.02
CA TRP A 102 13.33 3.15 -19.20
C TRP A 102 13.65 2.16 -20.32
N THR A 103 14.24 1.01 -19.97
CA THR A 103 14.58 -0.04 -20.94
C THR A 103 13.34 -0.55 -21.67
N HIS A 104 12.21 -0.73 -20.97
CA HIS A 104 10.93 -1.10 -21.61
C HIS A 104 10.33 0.04 -22.44
N LEU A 105 10.33 1.28 -21.94
CA LEU A 105 9.80 2.44 -22.65
C LEU A 105 10.57 2.72 -23.95
N ALA A 106 11.90 2.75 -23.90
CA ALA A 106 12.76 3.03 -25.05
C ALA A 106 12.65 1.96 -26.15
N ASN A 107 12.48 0.69 -25.78
CA ASN A 107 12.21 -0.41 -26.71
C ASN A 107 10.75 -0.47 -27.21
N GLY A 108 9.87 0.42 -26.73
CA GLY A 108 8.45 0.43 -27.12
C GLY A 108 7.65 -0.79 -26.65
N ALA A 109 8.00 -1.36 -25.49
CA ALA A 109 7.31 -2.52 -24.96
C ALA A 109 5.94 -2.17 -24.35
N GLU A 110 4.91 -2.92 -24.73
CA GLU A 110 3.63 -2.97 -24.01
C GLU A 110 3.77 -3.99 -22.86
N LEU A 111 3.50 -3.55 -21.63
CA LEU A 111 3.65 -4.34 -20.40
C LEU A 111 2.28 -4.80 -19.86
N ILE A 112 1.29 -4.89 -20.75
CA ILE A 112 -0.10 -5.27 -20.50
C ILE A 112 -0.31 -6.78 -20.73
N GLY A 113 -0.77 -7.50 -19.70
CA GLY A 113 -1.06 -8.94 -19.75
C GLY A 113 -2.33 -9.31 -18.98
N GLU A 114 -2.61 -10.61 -18.83
CA GLU A 114 -3.67 -11.11 -17.95
C GLU A 114 -3.29 -10.91 -16.46
N SER A 115 -4.28 -10.89 -15.55
CA SER A 115 -4.00 -10.78 -14.12
C SER A 115 -3.37 -12.05 -13.55
N PRO A 116 -2.22 -11.97 -12.85
CA PRO A 116 -1.64 -13.11 -12.14
C PRO A 116 -2.36 -13.44 -10.83
N ARG A 117 -3.39 -12.67 -10.44
CA ARG A 117 -4.03 -12.70 -9.10
C ARG A 117 -5.49 -13.13 -9.10
N TRP A 118 -6.21 -12.97 -10.20
CA TRP A 118 -7.62 -13.38 -10.31
C TRP A 118 -8.01 -13.70 -11.75
N ASP A 119 -9.11 -14.45 -11.89
CA ASP A 119 -9.72 -14.80 -13.17
C ASP A 119 -11.09 -14.12 -13.25
N LEU A 120 -11.24 -13.18 -14.20
CA LEU A 120 -12.47 -12.41 -14.38
C LEU A 120 -13.59 -13.19 -15.09
N SER A 121 -13.28 -14.28 -15.81
CA SER A 121 -14.29 -15.09 -16.51
C SER A 121 -15.31 -15.74 -15.55
N LYS A 122 -14.97 -15.81 -14.26
CA LYS A 122 -15.87 -16.23 -13.17
C LYS A 122 -16.98 -15.23 -12.83
N TYR A 123 -16.87 -13.98 -13.27
CA TYR A 123 -17.78 -12.87 -12.93
C TYR A 123 -18.64 -12.39 -14.11
N TYR A 124 -18.34 -12.83 -15.34
CA TYR A 124 -18.99 -12.38 -16.57
C TYR A 124 -19.54 -13.57 -17.39
N PRO A 125 -20.66 -13.38 -18.13
CA PRO A 125 -21.07 -14.31 -19.18
C PRO A 125 -19.97 -14.55 -20.23
N LYS A 126 -19.96 -15.73 -20.86
CA LYS A 126 -18.94 -16.11 -21.87
C LYS A 126 -18.96 -15.26 -23.14
N ASP A 127 -20.07 -14.57 -23.37
CA ASP A 127 -20.39 -13.69 -24.49
C ASP A 127 -20.31 -12.20 -24.13
N ALA A 128 -19.94 -11.86 -22.89
CA ALA A 128 -19.77 -10.47 -22.48
C ALA A 128 -18.41 -9.91 -22.93
N HIS A 129 -18.42 -8.66 -23.42
CA HIS A 129 -17.22 -7.90 -23.72
C HIS A 129 -16.84 -7.01 -22.53
N TYR A 130 -15.63 -7.16 -22.01
CA TYR A 130 -15.08 -6.42 -20.86
C TYR A 130 -13.55 -6.44 -20.93
N CYS A 131 -12.89 -5.49 -20.26
CA CYS A 131 -11.43 -5.47 -20.12
C CYS A 131 -10.99 -6.51 -19.09
N ASP A 132 -10.11 -7.42 -19.49
CA ASP A 132 -9.50 -8.46 -18.65
C ASP A 132 -7.99 -8.33 -18.45
N ARG A 133 -7.32 -7.54 -19.32
CA ARG A 133 -5.89 -7.26 -19.27
C ARG A 133 -5.54 -6.02 -18.44
N GLY A 134 -4.28 -5.96 -17.98
CA GLY A 134 -3.70 -4.83 -17.24
C GLY A 134 -2.18 -4.86 -17.12
N GLY A 135 -1.61 -3.76 -16.63
CA GLY A 135 -0.18 -3.67 -16.28
C GLY A 135 0.04 -3.94 -14.79
N PHE A 136 0.69 -5.06 -14.45
CA PHE A 136 0.75 -5.56 -13.06
C PHE A 136 2.15 -5.47 -12.45
N VAL A 137 2.24 -4.94 -11.22
CA VAL A 137 3.45 -5.00 -10.40
C VAL A 137 3.64 -6.44 -9.92
N GLU A 138 4.87 -6.93 -10.05
CA GLU A 138 5.27 -8.27 -9.63
C GLU A 138 5.65 -8.28 -8.13
N ASN A 139 5.45 -9.43 -7.47
CA ASN A 139 5.88 -9.65 -6.09
C ASN A 139 5.35 -8.59 -5.09
N ILE A 140 4.03 -8.29 -5.14
CA ILE A 140 3.38 -7.37 -4.20
C ILE A 140 3.20 -7.97 -2.80
N ASP A 141 3.40 -9.28 -2.67
CA ASP A 141 3.41 -10.03 -1.42
C ASP A 141 4.80 -10.10 -0.76
N GLN A 142 5.85 -9.50 -1.35
CA GLN A 142 7.20 -9.47 -0.79
C GLN A 142 7.49 -8.16 -0.05
N PHE A 143 8.20 -8.24 1.09
CA PHE A 143 8.61 -7.08 1.90
C PHE A 143 9.73 -7.44 2.89
N ASP A 144 10.50 -6.43 3.35
CA ASP A 144 11.51 -6.55 4.43
C ASP A 144 11.03 -5.81 5.71
N PRO A 145 10.12 -6.40 6.52
CA PRO A 145 9.59 -5.70 7.68
C PRO A 145 10.64 -5.51 8.76
N PHE A 146 11.63 -6.42 8.88
CA PHE A 146 12.72 -6.27 9.84
C PHE A 146 13.55 -5.01 9.58
N PHE A 147 13.80 -4.66 8.31
CA PHE A 147 14.44 -3.41 7.94
C PHE A 147 13.70 -2.19 8.51
N PHE A 148 12.38 -2.19 8.39
CA PHE A 148 11.47 -1.12 8.83
C PHE A 148 11.06 -1.21 10.31
N ASN A 149 11.62 -2.15 11.08
CA ASN A 149 11.29 -2.44 12.48
C ASN A 149 9.81 -2.82 12.71
N ILE A 150 9.20 -3.48 11.71
CA ILE A 150 7.84 -3.99 11.71
C ILE A 150 7.88 -5.49 12.04
N ASN A 151 6.85 -6.00 12.72
CA ASN A 151 6.71 -7.42 13.06
C ASN A 151 5.94 -8.19 11.97
N GLY A 152 6.22 -9.49 11.82
CA GLY A 152 5.62 -10.30 10.74
C GLY A 152 4.09 -10.42 10.77
N LEU A 153 3.46 -10.35 11.96
CA LEU A 153 1.99 -10.35 12.09
C LEU A 153 1.40 -9.06 11.50
N GLU A 154 1.95 -7.90 11.85
CA GLU A 154 1.54 -6.62 11.28
C GLU A 154 1.83 -6.57 9.77
N ALA A 155 3.00 -7.03 9.34
CA ALA A 155 3.39 -7.05 7.93
C ALA A 155 2.42 -7.87 7.04
N ASN A 156 1.83 -8.95 7.56
CA ASN A 156 0.80 -9.72 6.86
C ASN A 156 -0.50 -8.92 6.63
N TYR A 157 -0.90 -8.06 7.57
CA TYR A 157 -2.12 -7.25 7.48
C TYR A 157 -1.89 -5.82 6.97
N MET A 158 -0.65 -5.45 6.64
CA MET A 158 -0.33 -4.25 5.88
C MET A 158 -0.72 -4.41 4.41
N ASP A 159 -1.48 -3.44 3.91
CA ASP A 159 -1.74 -3.26 2.48
C ASP A 159 -0.41 -3.20 1.70
N PRO A 160 -0.25 -3.95 0.59
CA PRO A 160 0.91 -3.86 -0.30
C PRO A 160 1.29 -2.43 -0.71
N GLN A 161 0.32 -1.50 -0.78
CA GLN A 161 0.53 -0.08 -1.04
C GLN A 161 1.37 0.60 0.06
N GLN A 162 1.14 0.28 1.35
CA GLN A 162 2.01 0.78 2.43
C GLN A 162 3.44 0.24 2.28
N ARG A 163 3.57 -1.08 2.06
CA ARG A 163 4.86 -1.78 2.01
C ARG A 163 5.74 -1.28 0.87
N LEU A 164 5.20 -1.25 -0.35
CA LEU A 164 5.91 -0.78 -1.53
C LEU A 164 6.22 0.71 -1.45
N PHE A 165 5.32 1.56 -0.94
CA PHE A 165 5.60 2.98 -0.82
C PHE A 165 6.73 3.29 0.18
N MET A 166 6.84 2.53 1.29
CA MET A 166 7.98 2.63 2.21
C MET A 166 9.31 2.26 1.53
N GLU A 167 9.33 1.17 0.76
CA GLU A 167 10.52 0.75 0.00
C GLU A 167 10.93 1.80 -1.04
N GLU A 168 10.01 2.28 -1.87
CA GLU A 168 10.32 3.29 -2.90
C GLU A 168 10.74 4.63 -2.29
N CYS A 169 10.24 5.01 -1.11
CA CYS A 169 10.74 6.16 -0.36
C CYS A 169 12.18 5.97 0.10
N TRP A 170 12.52 4.80 0.65
CA TRP A 170 13.90 4.50 1.05
C TRP A 170 14.84 4.53 -0.15
N LYS A 171 14.44 3.90 -1.27
CA LYS A 171 15.21 3.87 -2.52
C LYS A 171 15.41 5.29 -3.09
N ALA A 172 14.38 6.15 -3.07
CA ALA A 172 14.50 7.54 -3.52
C ALA A 172 15.41 8.41 -2.61
N LEU A 173 15.40 8.17 -1.30
CA LEU A 173 16.35 8.80 -0.36
C LEU A 173 17.78 8.29 -0.53
N GLU A 174 17.97 7.04 -0.90
CA GLU A 174 19.30 6.52 -1.25
C GLU A 174 19.82 7.06 -2.58
N ASP A 175 18.95 7.20 -3.58
CA ASP A 175 19.24 7.78 -4.89
C ASP A 175 19.64 9.26 -4.81
N SER A 176 18.99 10.03 -3.93
CA SER A 176 19.32 11.43 -3.63
C SER A 176 20.46 11.64 -2.63
N GLY A 177 20.95 10.59 -1.96
CA GLY A 177 22.02 10.70 -0.97
C GLY A 177 21.59 11.27 0.40
N TYR A 178 20.34 11.05 0.81
CA TYR A 178 19.81 11.50 2.10
C TYR A 178 19.44 10.37 3.08
N ALA A 179 19.47 9.10 2.67
CA ALA A 179 19.11 7.95 3.51
C ALA A 179 19.99 7.73 4.76
N GLY A 180 21.12 8.45 4.89
CA GLY A 180 21.97 8.47 6.08
C GLY A 180 21.41 9.30 7.25
N SER A 181 22.30 9.93 8.02
CA SER A 181 21.94 10.85 9.11
C SER A 181 21.25 12.15 8.63
N ARG A 182 21.49 12.54 7.36
CA ARG A 182 21.05 13.81 6.74
C ARG A 182 19.53 14.02 6.64
N ILE A 183 18.71 13.00 6.95
CA ILE A 183 17.23 13.06 6.91
C ILE A 183 16.56 12.98 8.30
N GLN A 184 17.25 12.46 9.32
CA GLN A 184 16.63 12.22 10.63
C GLN A 184 16.33 13.54 11.35
N GLY A 185 15.09 13.71 11.85
CA GLY A 185 14.67 14.93 12.54
C GLY A 185 14.40 16.13 11.61
N ARG A 186 14.52 15.95 10.29
CA ARG A 186 14.40 17.03 9.29
C ARG A 186 12.95 17.42 9.03
N GLN A 187 12.69 18.67 8.62
CA GLN A 187 11.34 19.12 8.18
C GLN A 187 11.04 18.65 6.75
N CYS A 188 11.24 17.35 6.50
CA CYS A 188 10.86 16.68 5.27
C CYS A 188 9.39 16.29 5.33
N GLY A 189 8.58 16.76 4.37
CA GLY A 189 7.18 16.35 4.21
C GLY A 189 7.05 15.08 3.38
N VAL A 190 5.93 14.37 3.53
CA VAL A 190 5.59 13.15 2.77
C VAL A 190 4.18 13.30 2.19
N TYR A 191 4.10 13.46 0.87
CA TYR A 191 2.87 13.75 0.13
C TYR A 191 2.56 12.61 -0.84
N VAL A 192 1.42 11.95 -0.67
CA VAL A 192 1.13 10.67 -1.34
C VAL A 192 -0.21 10.71 -2.04
N GLY A 193 -0.18 10.53 -3.37
CA GLY A 193 -1.36 10.13 -4.12
C GLY A 193 -1.69 8.66 -3.89
N CYS A 194 -2.77 8.38 -3.17
CA CYS A 194 -3.24 7.02 -2.89
C CYS A 194 -4.76 7.03 -2.65
N LEU A 195 -5.38 5.84 -2.60
CA LEU A 195 -6.79 5.75 -2.22
C LEU A 195 -6.98 6.29 -0.80
N GLY A 196 -7.96 7.17 -0.60
CA GLY A 196 -8.15 7.90 0.66
C GLY A 196 -8.80 7.08 1.79
N GLY A 197 -9.31 5.88 1.47
CA GLY A 197 -9.91 4.94 2.41
C GLY A 197 -8.99 3.76 2.73
N ALA A 198 -9.60 2.58 2.91
CA ALA A 198 -8.88 1.31 2.90
C ALA A 198 -8.74 0.80 1.45
N GLY A 199 -7.58 0.23 1.11
CA GLY A 199 -7.40 -0.49 -0.16
C GLY A 199 -8.25 -1.76 -0.25
N ASP A 200 -8.31 -2.35 -1.44
CA ASP A 200 -9.06 -3.59 -1.68
C ASP A 200 -8.48 -4.80 -0.92
N TYR A 201 -7.25 -4.71 -0.43
CA TYR A 201 -6.58 -5.71 0.42
C TYR A 201 -7.41 -6.11 1.65
N HIS A 202 -8.17 -5.18 2.23
CA HIS A 202 -9.06 -5.49 3.36
C HIS A 202 -10.12 -6.56 3.03
N GLN A 203 -10.54 -6.66 1.76
CA GLN A 203 -11.52 -7.65 1.31
C GLN A 203 -10.99 -9.11 1.35
N LEU A 204 -9.69 -9.29 1.62
CA LEU A 204 -9.04 -10.59 1.80
C LEU A 204 -8.92 -10.98 3.29
N SER A 205 -9.24 -10.08 4.22
CA SER A 205 -9.24 -10.34 5.67
C SER A 205 -10.55 -10.99 6.12
N GLY A 206 -10.49 -11.87 7.12
CA GLY A 206 -11.67 -12.40 7.81
C GLY A 206 -12.16 -11.49 8.93
N ASP A 207 -13.31 -11.83 9.52
CA ASP A 207 -13.88 -11.14 10.69
C ASP A 207 -12.99 -11.29 11.95
N ASP A 208 -12.03 -12.23 11.92
CA ASP A 208 -11.03 -12.52 12.96
C ASP A 208 -9.72 -11.71 12.82
N ALA A 209 -9.70 -10.72 11.93
CA ALA A 209 -8.52 -9.88 11.69
C ALA A 209 -8.01 -9.19 12.98
N PRO A 210 -6.70 -9.22 13.28
CA PRO A 210 -6.14 -8.62 14.48
C PRO A 210 -6.18 -7.09 14.39
N ALA A 211 -6.10 -6.41 15.54
CA ALA A 211 -6.17 -4.94 15.62
C ALA A 211 -5.19 -4.21 14.67
N GLN A 212 -4.03 -4.82 14.40
CA GLN A 212 -3.03 -4.40 13.41
C GLN A 212 -3.62 -4.09 12.03
N ALA A 213 -4.65 -4.82 11.59
CA ALA A 213 -5.30 -4.63 10.29
C ALA A 213 -5.92 -3.23 10.14
N PHE A 214 -6.43 -2.63 11.22
CA PHE A 214 -7.05 -1.30 11.20
C PHE A 214 -6.09 -0.22 10.68
N TRP A 215 -4.83 -0.23 11.12
CA TRP A 215 -3.82 0.70 10.63
C TRP A 215 -2.97 0.15 9.48
N GLY A 216 -2.97 -1.18 9.26
CA GLY A 216 -2.37 -1.84 8.10
C GLY A 216 -3.05 -1.48 6.77
N ILE A 217 -4.34 -1.16 6.77
CA ILE A 217 -5.11 -0.78 5.56
C ILE A 217 -5.32 0.72 5.36
N ALA A 218 -5.08 1.54 6.39
CA ALA A 218 -5.49 2.95 6.37
C ALA A 218 -4.63 3.79 5.42
N GLY A 219 -5.24 4.48 4.46
CA GLY A 219 -4.53 5.33 3.48
C GLY A 219 -3.67 6.42 4.12
N SER A 220 -4.13 7.03 5.22
CA SER A 220 -3.36 8.03 6.00
C SER A 220 -2.07 7.48 6.63
N VAL A 221 -1.95 6.16 6.79
CA VAL A 221 -0.76 5.51 7.35
C VAL A 221 0.32 5.30 6.27
N ILE A 222 -0.01 5.33 4.97
CA ILE A 222 0.98 5.23 3.87
C ILE A 222 2.09 6.32 4.00
N PRO A 223 1.78 7.64 4.08
CA PRO A 223 2.79 8.67 4.33
C PRO A 223 3.33 8.64 5.77
N ALA A 224 2.45 8.42 6.76
CA ALA A 224 2.82 8.56 8.16
C ALA A 224 3.80 7.47 8.63
N ARG A 225 3.74 6.26 8.07
CA ARG A 225 4.59 5.13 8.49
C ARG A 225 6.06 5.32 8.08
N ILE A 226 6.33 5.87 6.90
CA ILE A 226 7.70 6.22 6.51
C ILE A 226 8.21 7.48 7.26
N ALA A 227 7.33 8.47 7.48
CA ALA A 227 7.66 9.63 8.31
C ALA A 227 8.05 9.23 9.75
N TYR A 228 7.31 8.29 10.35
CA TYR A 228 7.61 7.69 11.65
C TYR A 228 8.94 6.92 11.65
N TYR A 229 9.19 6.05 10.65
CA TYR A 229 10.41 5.25 10.57
C TYR A 229 11.70 6.09 10.46
N LEU A 230 11.63 7.23 9.78
CA LEU A 230 12.77 8.14 9.56
C LEU A 230 12.84 9.30 10.57
N ASP A 231 11.90 9.38 11.51
CA ASP A 231 11.73 10.50 12.45
C ASP A 231 11.60 11.87 11.77
N LEU A 232 10.83 11.96 10.67
CA LEU A 232 10.58 13.21 9.94
C LEU A 232 9.66 14.16 10.72
N LYS A 233 9.82 15.46 10.50
CA LYS A 233 9.07 16.53 11.19
C LYS A 233 8.21 17.40 10.27
N GLY A 234 8.18 17.13 8.97
CA GLY A 234 7.26 17.79 8.03
C GLY A 234 5.87 17.14 7.98
N PRO A 235 4.92 17.70 7.19
CA PRO A 235 3.57 17.16 7.05
C PRO A 235 3.56 15.77 6.39
N ALA A 236 2.72 14.85 6.88
CA ALA A 236 2.50 13.53 6.27
C ALA A 236 1.05 13.44 5.77
N ILE A 237 0.84 13.56 4.45
CA ILE A 237 -0.48 13.80 3.84
C ILE A 237 -0.79 12.74 2.78
N ALA A 238 -1.90 12.03 2.98
CA ALA A 238 -2.53 11.17 1.98
C ALA A 238 -3.54 11.98 1.17
N ILE A 239 -3.51 11.83 -0.15
CA ILE A 239 -4.24 12.66 -1.11
C ILE A 239 -4.99 11.73 -2.06
N ASP A 240 -6.32 11.86 -2.08
CA ASP A 240 -7.18 11.20 -3.07
C ASP A 240 -7.94 12.25 -3.89
N THR A 241 -7.47 12.43 -5.12
CA THR A 241 -8.16 13.13 -6.21
C THR A 241 -8.29 12.19 -7.41
N ALA A 242 -8.43 10.89 -7.15
CA ALA A 242 -8.36 9.81 -8.13
C ALA A 242 -7.10 9.90 -9.01
N CYS A 243 -7.26 9.98 -10.32
CA CYS A 243 -6.18 9.84 -11.30
C CYS A 243 -5.16 10.99 -11.30
N SER A 244 -5.47 12.14 -10.69
CA SER A 244 -4.54 13.26 -10.54
C SER A 244 -3.72 13.22 -9.24
N SER A 245 -4.00 12.28 -8.33
CA SER A 245 -3.54 12.33 -6.92
C SER A 245 -2.02 12.51 -6.74
N SER A 246 -1.19 11.73 -7.45
CA SER A 246 0.27 11.87 -7.35
C SER A 246 0.82 13.17 -7.96
N LEU A 247 0.12 13.75 -8.95
CA LEU A 247 0.51 15.03 -9.54
C LEU A 247 0.08 16.20 -8.63
N ILE A 248 -1.07 16.07 -7.95
CA ILE A 248 -1.49 16.95 -6.86
C ILE A 248 -0.51 16.85 -5.68
N ALA A 249 -0.04 15.64 -5.32
CA ALA A 249 0.95 15.45 -4.25
C ALA A 249 2.26 16.19 -4.53
N VAL A 250 2.78 16.12 -5.76
CA VAL A 250 3.95 16.91 -6.19
C VAL A 250 3.66 18.41 -6.18
N HIS A 251 2.46 18.85 -6.58
CA HIS A 251 2.07 20.27 -6.51
C HIS A 251 2.01 20.79 -5.06
N ILE A 252 1.39 20.04 -4.14
CA ILE A 252 1.28 20.44 -2.72
C ILE A 252 2.67 20.41 -2.04
N ALA A 253 3.53 19.45 -2.39
CA ALA A 253 4.93 19.46 -1.96
C ALA A 253 5.69 20.71 -2.44
N CYS A 254 5.45 21.18 -3.68
CA CYS A 254 6.00 22.45 -4.16
C CYS A 254 5.46 23.64 -3.34
N GLN A 255 4.17 23.65 -2.95
CA GLN A 255 3.64 24.72 -2.08
C GLN A 255 4.32 24.74 -0.71
N GLY A 256 4.57 23.58 -0.09
CA GLY A 256 5.30 23.47 1.19
C GLY A 256 6.74 23.98 1.10
N LEU A 257 7.42 23.67 -0.02
CA LEU A 257 8.77 24.17 -0.30
C LEU A 257 8.78 25.68 -0.61
N TRP A 258 7.77 26.22 -1.29
CA TRP A 258 7.65 27.66 -1.56
C TRP A 258 7.21 28.49 -0.35
N SER A 259 6.41 27.92 0.57
CA SER A 259 5.98 28.59 1.80
C SER A 259 7.04 28.56 2.90
N GLY A 260 7.98 27.60 2.83
CA GLY A 260 8.93 27.31 3.89
C GLY A 260 8.34 26.46 5.04
N GLU A 261 7.18 25.83 4.81
CA GLU A 261 6.61 24.80 5.71
C GLU A 261 7.45 23.52 5.69
N THR A 262 8.14 23.25 4.57
CA THR A 262 9.12 22.17 4.44
C THR A 262 10.43 22.65 3.83
N GLU A 263 11.50 21.94 4.17
CA GLU A 263 12.83 22.12 3.57
C GLU A 263 13.16 21.04 2.53
N MET A 264 12.45 19.91 2.59
CA MET A 264 12.52 18.79 1.64
C MET A 264 11.13 18.16 1.54
N ALA A 265 10.83 17.47 0.44
CA ALA A 265 9.63 16.65 0.37
C ALA A 265 9.87 15.32 -0.36
N LEU A 266 9.32 14.24 0.20
CA LEU A 266 8.98 13.02 -0.53
C LEU A 266 7.60 13.22 -1.16
N ALA A 267 7.51 13.14 -2.49
CA ALA A 267 6.26 13.35 -3.21
C ALA A 267 6.05 12.31 -4.29
N GLY A 268 4.85 11.76 -4.40
CA GLY A 268 4.56 10.72 -5.40
C GLY A 268 3.22 10.05 -5.18
N GLY A 269 3.15 8.74 -5.39
CA GLY A 269 1.93 7.98 -5.16
C GLY A 269 2.07 6.48 -5.41
N VAL A 270 1.01 5.76 -5.04
CA VAL A 270 0.93 4.30 -5.13
C VAL A 270 -0.49 3.87 -5.48
N PHE A 271 -0.60 2.84 -6.33
CA PHE A 271 -1.85 2.14 -6.61
C PHE A 271 -1.53 0.67 -6.93
N ILE A 272 -2.12 -0.24 -6.13
CA ILE A 272 -1.98 -1.70 -6.24
C ILE A 272 -3.36 -2.32 -6.04
N GLN A 273 -3.66 -3.39 -6.78
CA GLN A 273 -4.94 -4.09 -6.79
C GLN A 273 -4.78 -5.49 -6.20
N SER A 274 -5.30 -5.71 -5.01
CA SER A 274 -5.26 -7.03 -4.35
C SER A 274 -6.39 -7.96 -4.81
N THR A 275 -7.48 -7.40 -5.37
CA THR A 275 -8.68 -8.15 -5.76
C THR A 275 -9.23 -7.66 -7.11
N PRO A 276 -10.14 -8.40 -7.76
CA PRO A 276 -10.80 -7.94 -8.98
C PRO A 276 -11.74 -6.73 -8.79
N TRP A 277 -11.93 -6.21 -7.56
CA TRP A 277 -12.90 -5.16 -7.24
C TRP A 277 -12.84 -3.94 -8.18
N TYR A 278 -11.64 -3.43 -8.48
CA TYR A 278 -11.48 -2.26 -9.34
C TYR A 278 -11.88 -2.56 -10.79
N TYR A 279 -11.54 -3.74 -11.32
CA TYR A 279 -11.98 -4.20 -12.65
C TYR A 279 -13.50 -4.33 -12.73
N LEU A 280 -14.11 -5.00 -11.74
CA LEU A 280 -15.57 -5.19 -11.70
C LEU A 280 -16.31 -3.85 -11.64
N SER A 281 -15.75 -2.87 -10.91
CA SER A 281 -16.32 -1.53 -10.76
C SER A 281 -16.17 -0.69 -12.03
N THR A 282 -14.98 -0.67 -12.66
CA THR A 282 -14.68 0.20 -13.81
C THR A 282 -15.18 -0.36 -15.14
N ASN A 283 -15.20 -1.68 -15.34
CA ASN A 283 -15.92 -2.31 -16.46
C ASN A 283 -17.43 -2.00 -16.37
N LYS A 284 -18.03 -2.13 -15.17
CA LYS A 284 -19.46 -1.81 -14.96
C LYS A 284 -19.78 -0.32 -15.19
N ALA A 285 -18.81 0.57 -14.97
CA ALA A 285 -18.91 1.98 -15.28
C ALA A 285 -18.64 2.33 -16.76
N GLY A 286 -18.26 1.35 -17.61
CA GLY A 286 -17.94 1.58 -19.02
C GLY A 286 -16.67 2.41 -19.26
N MET A 287 -15.71 2.36 -18.32
CA MET A 287 -14.50 3.20 -18.36
C MET A 287 -13.29 2.52 -19.01
N LEU A 288 -13.32 1.18 -19.14
CA LEU A 288 -12.18 0.39 -19.62
C LEU A 288 -12.27 0.04 -21.10
N SER A 289 -11.12 -0.05 -21.77
CA SER A 289 -11.02 -0.53 -23.16
C SER A 289 -11.40 -2.01 -23.24
N ALA A 290 -12.43 -2.34 -24.01
CA ALA A 290 -12.89 -3.72 -24.17
C ALA A 290 -11.96 -4.57 -25.05
N THR A 291 -10.94 -3.97 -25.67
CA THR A 291 -9.87 -4.70 -26.39
C THR A 291 -8.65 -4.98 -25.51
N GLY A 292 -8.58 -4.39 -24.31
CA GLY A 292 -7.41 -4.50 -23.44
C GLY A 292 -6.18 -3.71 -23.94
N HIS A 293 -6.37 -2.61 -24.68
CA HIS A 293 -5.29 -1.72 -25.12
C HIS A 293 -5.65 -0.23 -24.93
N SER A 294 -4.77 0.56 -24.31
CA SER A 294 -4.96 2.02 -24.22
C SER A 294 -4.69 2.68 -25.59
N TYR A 295 -5.73 3.09 -26.31
CA TYR A 295 -5.64 3.72 -27.64
C TYR A 295 -5.50 5.25 -27.58
N THR A 296 -4.52 5.74 -26.82
CA THR A 296 -4.31 7.18 -26.58
C THR A 296 -4.23 7.99 -27.88
N PHE A 297 -5.14 8.97 -28.02
CA PHE A 297 -5.37 9.84 -29.19
C PHE A 297 -5.68 9.15 -30.55
N ASP A 298 -5.89 7.84 -30.60
CA ASP A 298 -6.25 7.10 -31.82
C ASP A 298 -7.78 7.05 -32.05
N ASP A 299 -8.24 6.83 -33.28
CA ASP A 299 -9.67 6.72 -33.61
C ASP A 299 -10.36 5.50 -32.96
N ARG A 300 -9.58 4.48 -32.58
CA ARG A 300 -10.05 3.31 -31.81
C ARG A 300 -10.29 3.58 -30.33
N ALA A 301 -9.99 4.77 -29.81
CA ALA A 301 -10.22 5.17 -28.42
C ALA A 301 -11.59 4.72 -27.89
N ASP A 302 -11.59 3.75 -26.98
CA ASP A 302 -12.77 3.11 -26.37
C ASP A 302 -12.72 3.09 -24.82
N GLY A 303 -11.57 3.34 -24.21
CA GLY A 303 -11.37 3.39 -22.76
C GLY A 303 -9.90 3.26 -22.38
N PHE A 304 -9.61 3.20 -21.08
CA PHE A 304 -8.25 2.92 -20.58
C PHE A 304 -8.07 1.45 -20.18
N VAL A 305 -6.82 0.99 -20.08
CA VAL A 305 -6.49 -0.31 -19.48
C VAL A 305 -5.98 -0.07 -18.05
N PRO A 306 -6.43 -0.82 -17.02
CA PRO A 306 -5.90 -0.63 -15.66
C PRO A 306 -4.39 -0.94 -15.58
N GLY A 307 -3.70 -0.23 -14.69
CA GLY A 307 -2.30 -0.46 -14.41
C GLY A 307 -2.00 -0.29 -12.93
N GLU A 308 -0.78 -0.63 -12.55
CA GLU A 308 -0.28 -0.55 -11.18
C GLU A 308 1.08 0.15 -11.12
N GLY A 309 1.38 0.71 -9.95
CA GLY A 309 2.72 1.24 -9.70
C GLY A 309 2.86 1.93 -8.35
N ALA A 310 4.11 2.07 -7.93
CA ALA A 310 4.54 2.99 -6.90
C ALA A 310 5.63 3.90 -7.50
N GLY A 311 5.62 5.19 -7.15
CA GLY A 311 6.63 6.15 -7.57
C GLY A 311 6.83 7.23 -6.53
N VAL A 312 8.09 7.62 -6.30
CA VAL A 312 8.50 8.62 -5.30
C VAL A 312 9.57 9.52 -5.90
N LEU A 313 9.45 10.82 -5.67
CA LEU A 313 10.43 11.86 -5.98
C LEU A 313 10.91 12.50 -4.67
N VAL A 314 12.18 12.88 -4.61
CA VAL A 314 12.73 13.74 -3.56
C VAL A 314 12.88 15.16 -4.12
N LEU A 315 12.31 16.13 -3.42
CA LEU A 315 12.18 17.52 -3.86
C LEU A 315 12.86 18.50 -2.90
N LYS A 316 13.55 19.51 -3.44
CA LYS A 316 14.13 20.67 -2.72
C LYS A 316 13.96 21.95 -3.53
N ARG A 317 14.12 23.11 -2.88
CA ARG A 317 14.33 24.40 -3.60
C ARG A 317 15.60 24.30 -4.46
N LEU A 318 15.58 24.85 -5.69
CA LEU A 318 16.70 24.68 -6.63
C LEU A 318 18.01 25.27 -6.11
N SER A 319 17.95 26.43 -5.47
CA SER A 319 19.12 27.05 -4.81
C SER A 319 19.78 26.09 -3.80
N GLU A 320 18.99 25.59 -2.85
CA GLU A 320 19.45 24.65 -1.81
C GLU A 320 19.94 23.31 -2.37
N ALA A 321 19.39 22.84 -3.50
CA ALA A 321 19.87 21.64 -4.18
C ALA A 321 21.26 21.86 -4.82
N MET A 322 21.48 23.03 -5.42
CA MET A 322 22.77 23.42 -6.00
C MET A 322 23.83 23.72 -4.95
N ASP A 323 23.46 24.27 -3.79
CA ASP A 323 24.38 24.57 -2.69
C ASP A 323 24.82 23.31 -1.91
N ASP A 324 23.91 22.34 -1.66
CA ASP A 324 24.26 21.06 -1.01
C ASP A 324 25.02 20.08 -1.94
N GLY A 325 25.10 20.37 -3.25
CA GLY A 325 25.79 19.52 -4.24
C GLY A 325 24.98 18.28 -4.68
N ASP A 326 23.66 18.37 -4.63
CA ASP A 326 22.75 17.27 -4.97
C ASP A 326 22.84 16.90 -6.47
N HIS A 327 22.53 15.63 -6.78
CA HIS A 327 22.16 15.28 -8.14
C HIS A 327 20.81 15.95 -8.49
N ILE A 328 20.63 16.39 -9.74
CA ILE A 328 19.36 16.99 -10.20
C ILE A 328 18.97 16.30 -11.51
N TYR A 329 17.85 15.57 -11.50
CA TYR A 329 17.32 14.91 -12.70
C TYR A 329 16.59 15.88 -13.63
N GLY A 330 15.99 16.92 -13.05
CA GLY A 330 15.15 17.88 -13.71
C GLY A 330 14.57 18.86 -12.71
N VAL A 331 13.96 19.91 -13.24
CA VAL A 331 13.53 21.07 -12.46
C VAL A 331 12.07 21.39 -12.76
N ILE A 332 11.22 21.36 -11.74
CA ILE A 332 9.83 21.82 -11.82
C ILE A 332 9.86 23.35 -11.95
N ARG A 333 9.53 23.84 -13.15
CA ARG A 333 9.49 25.27 -13.50
C ARG A 333 8.18 25.95 -13.12
N GLY A 334 7.10 25.17 -13.02
CA GLY A 334 5.80 25.64 -12.56
C GLY A 334 4.83 24.48 -12.37
N SER A 335 3.87 24.64 -11.45
CA SER A 335 2.84 23.64 -11.18
C SER A 335 1.53 24.30 -10.77
N GLY A 336 0.40 23.68 -11.10
CA GLY A 336 -0.93 24.17 -10.77
C GLY A 336 -1.96 23.05 -10.64
N MET A 337 -3.09 23.37 -10.03
CA MET A 337 -4.28 22.53 -9.97
C MET A 337 -5.55 23.35 -10.06
N ASN A 338 -6.64 22.78 -10.60
CA ASN A 338 -7.99 23.33 -10.51
C ASN A 338 -9.05 22.22 -10.52
N GLN A 339 -10.33 22.57 -10.68
CA GLN A 339 -11.42 21.62 -10.83
C GLN A 339 -12.32 22.01 -12.01
N ASP A 340 -12.90 21.02 -12.69
CA ASP A 340 -13.63 21.18 -13.95
C ASP A 340 -14.89 22.06 -13.87
N GLY A 341 -15.50 22.22 -12.70
CA GLY A 341 -16.78 22.88 -12.49
C GLY A 341 -17.96 21.94 -12.73
N THR A 342 -19.09 22.49 -13.19
CA THR A 342 -20.27 21.71 -13.55
C THR A 342 -20.19 21.25 -15.01
N THR A 343 -20.07 19.93 -15.20
CA THR A 343 -20.01 19.27 -16.52
C THR A 343 -21.19 18.30 -16.71
N ASN A 344 -21.24 17.58 -17.84
CA ASN A 344 -22.34 16.67 -18.20
C ASN A 344 -22.29 15.32 -17.43
N GLY A 345 -22.29 15.40 -16.11
CA GLY A 345 -22.06 14.28 -15.19
C GLY A 345 -20.65 14.31 -14.60
N ILE A 346 -20.49 13.82 -13.37
CA ILE A 346 -19.27 14.01 -12.55
C ILE A 346 -17.97 13.53 -13.21
N THR A 347 -18.04 12.56 -14.12
CA THR A 347 -16.91 11.97 -14.86
C THR A 347 -16.62 12.64 -16.21
N ALA A 348 -17.39 13.64 -16.62
CA ALA A 348 -17.17 14.35 -17.88
C ALA A 348 -16.16 15.50 -17.69
N PRO A 349 -15.02 15.52 -18.42
CA PRO A 349 -13.99 16.55 -18.24
C PRO A 349 -14.36 17.90 -18.88
N SER A 350 -13.69 18.99 -18.47
CA SER A 350 -13.89 20.34 -19.03
C SER A 350 -12.67 20.87 -19.78
N ALA A 351 -12.77 20.96 -21.11
CA ALA A 351 -11.74 21.56 -21.96
C ALA A 351 -11.43 23.03 -21.60
N LEU A 352 -12.43 23.78 -21.08
CA LEU A 352 -12.24 25.17 -20.65
C LEU A 352 -11.45 25.24 -19.33
N SER A 353 -11.68 24.29 -18.43
CA SER A 353 -11.01 24.25 -17.14
C SER A 353 -9.58 23.74 -17.27
N GLN A 354 -9.33 22.78 -18.17
CA GLN A 354 -7.99 22.33 -18.55
C GLN A 354 -7.19 23.44 -19.25
N GLU A 355 -7.75 24.13 -20.25
CA GLU A 355 -7.09 25.29 -20.90
C GLU A 355 -6.77 26.39 -19.89
N SER A 356 -7.72 26.69 -18.99
CA SER A 356 -7.54 27.67 -17.91
C SER A 356 -6.43 27.28 -16.94
N LEU A 357 -6.31 25.99 -16.60
CA LEU A 357 -5.23 25.47 -15.76
C LEU A 357 -3.87 25.65 -16.44
N GLU A 358 -3.70 25.10 -17.64
CA GLU A 358 -2.47 25.15 -18.42
C GLU A 358 -1.97 26.59 -18.58
N ARG A 359 -2.86 27.47 -19.05
CA ARG A 359 -2.57 28.91 -19.19
C ARG A 359 -2.26 29.57 -17.85
N SER A 360 -2.95 29.23 -16.77
CA SER A 360 -2.64 29.80 -15.45
C SER A 360 -1.24 29.42 -14.97
N VAL A 361 -0.75 28.21 -15.27
CA VAL A 361 0.63 27.79 -14.97
C VAL A 361 1.61 28.59 -15.83
N TYR A 362 1.38 28.69 -17.14
CA TYR A 362 2.28 29.41 -18.05
C TYR A 362 2.37 30.91 -17.71
N GLU A 363 1.23 31.55 -17.42
CA GLU A 363 1.14 32.96 -17.06
C GLU A 363 1.75 33.25 -15.67
N THR A 364 1.50 32.37 -14.68
CA THR A 364 2.00 32.53 -13.29
C THR A 364 3.51 32.30 -13.14
N PHE A 365 4.07 31.35 -13.89
CA PHE A 365 5.50 30.97 -13.78
C PHE A 365 6.35 31.52 -14.94
N HIS A 366 5.77 32.38 -15.78
CA HIS A 366 6.41 33.03 -16.94
C HIS A 366 7.08 32.02 -17.88
N ILE A 367 6.34 30.96 -18.23
CA ILE A 367 6.77 29.90 -19.12
C ILE A 367 6.17 30.16 -20.50
N ASP A 368 7.01 30.15 -21.54
CA ASP A 368 6.54 30.16 -22.93
C ASP A 368 6.39 28.72 -23.46
N PRO A 369 5.17 28.29 -23.84
CA PRO A 369 4.92 27.00 -24.48
C PRO A 369 5.65 26.78 -25.81
N SER A 370 6.10 27.83 -26.51
CA SER A 370 6.95 27.68 -27.70
C SER A 370 8.23 26.87 -27.40
N GLY A 371 8.71 26.97 -26.15
CA GLY A 371 9.87 26.24 -25.64
C GLY A 371 9.53 24.90 -24.96
N ILE A 372 8.35 24.32 -25.15
CA ILE A 372 7.96 22.99 -24.64
C ILE A 372 7.90 21.99 -25.80
N GLN A 373 8.81 21.01 -25.83
CA GLN A 373 8.92 20.04 -26.93
C GLN A 373 8.19 18.72 -26.65
N VAL A 374 7.73 18.47 -25.42
CA VAL A 374 7.03 17.24 -25.03
C VAL A 374 5.82 17.54 -24.14
N VAL A 375 4.71 16.84 -24.36
CA VAL A 375 3.58 16.75 -23.43
C VAL A 375 3.34 15.29 -23.08
N GLU A 376 3.57 14.93 -21.81
CA GLU A 376 3.08 13.70 -21.20
C GLU A 376 1.64 13.96 -20.71
N ALA A 377 0.69 13.55 -21.53
CA ALA A 377 -0.72 13.84 -21.36
C ALA A 377 -1.38 12.92 -20.31
N HIS A 378 -2.57 13.32 -19.85
CA HIS A 378 -3.46 12.40 -19.16
C HIS A 378 -3.85 11.25 -20.10
N GLY A 379 -4.23 11.54 -21.35
CA GLY A 379 -4.18 10.66 -22.52
C GLY A 379 -4.57 9.21 -22.23
N THR A 380 -5.82 8.98 -21.86
CA THR A 380 -6.32 7.71 -21.35
C THR A 380 -6.85 6.76 -22.44
N GLY A 381 -6.90 7.18 -23.71
CA GLY A 381 -7.52 6.39 -24.78
C GLY A 381 -9.05 6.44 -24.75
N THR A 382 -9.61 7.50 -24.14
CA THR A 382 -11.06 7.67 -24.00
C THR A 382 -11.63 8.49 -25.15
N LYS A 383 -12.75 8.03 -25.73
CA LYS A 383 -13.33 8.64 -26.94
C LYS A 383 -13.75 10.11 -26.81
N LEU A 384 -13.96 10.58 -25.56
CA LEU A 384 -14.37 11.94 -25.22
C LEU A 384 -13.26 12.74 -24.52
N GLY A 385 -12.46 12.12 -23.65
CA GLY A 385 -11.44 12.81 -22.87
C GLY A 385 -10.22 13.20 -23.70
N ASP A 386 -9.71 12.29 -24.53
CA ASP A 386 -8.53 12.52 -25.36
C ASP A 386 -8.70 13.72 -26.33
N PRO A 387 -9.85 13.91 -27.02
CA PRO A 387 -10.11 15.13 -27.79
C PRO A 387 -10.29 16.40 -26.95
N ILE A 388 -10.81 16.29 -25.73
CA ILE A 388 -11.00 17.43 -24.81
C ILE A 388 -9.66 17.97 -24.32
N GLU A 389 -8.77 17.08 -23.87
CA GLU A 389 -7.39 17.43 -23.46
C GLU A 389 -6.60 18.02 -24.64
N TYR A 390 -6.64 17.37 -25.80
CA TYR A 390 -5.93 17.86 -26.98
C TYR A 390 -6.42 19.26 -27.41
N GLN A 391 -7.73 19.53 -27.30
CA GLN A 391 -8.27 20.86 -27.59
C GLN A 391 -7.84 21.91 -26.56
N ALA A 392 -7.78 21.56 -25.27
CA ALA A 392 -7.30 22.44 -24.21
C ALA A 392 -5.85 22.88 -24.47
N LEU A 393 -4.95 21.89 -24.57
CA LEU A 393 -3.53 22.08 -24.87
C LEU A 393 -3.31 22.90 -26.14
N THR A 394 -4.07 22.62 -27.21
CA THR A 394 -3.96 23.34 -28.49
C THR A 394 -4.28 24.82 -28.33
N LYS A 395 -5.32 25.18 -27.57
CA LYS A 395 -5.66 26.59 -27.31
C LYS A 395 -4.64 27.26 -26.38
N ALA A 396 -4.19 26.55 -25.34
CA ALA A 396 -3.20 27.05 -24.39
C ALA A 396 -1.87 27.39 -25.08
N PHE A 397 -1.41 26.55 -26.01
CA PHE A 397 -0.19 26.76 -26.80
C PHE A 397 -0.38 27.80 -27.92
N ARG A 398 -1.52 27.79 -28.63
CA ARG A 398 -1.81 28.75 -29.73
C ARG A 398 -1.93 30.21 -29.28
N LYS A 399 -1.99 30.49 -27.97
CA LYS A 399 -1.82 31.85 -27.43
C LYS A 399 -0.38 32.40 -27.63
N TYR A 400 0.62 31.53 -27.76
CA TYR A 400 2.04 31.90 -27.72
C TYR A 400 2.79 31.64 -29.04
N THR A 401 2.41 30.61 -29.82
CA THR A 401 3.03 30.35 -31.12
C THR A 401 2.04 29.82 -32.18
N ASP A 402 2.32 30.16 -33.44
CA ASP A 402 1.70 29.63 -34.66
C ASP A 402 2.43 28.38 -35.22
N ASP A 403 3.55 27.98 -34.62
CA ASP A 403 4.36 26.82 -35.02
C ASP A 403 3.56 25.51 -35.04
N LYS A 404 3.95 24.58 -35.89
CA LYS A 404 3.18 23.36 -36.19
C LYS A 404 4.00 22.10 -36.01
N GLU A 405 3.37 21.08 -35.45
CA GLU A 405 3.91 19.72 -35.34
C GLU A 405 5.36 19.68 -34.77
N TYR A 406 5.67 20.58 -33.83
CA TYR A 406 6.99 20.70 -33.19
C TYR A 406 7.05 20.01 -31.83
N CYS A 407 5.91 19.88 -31.16
CA CYS A 407 5.81 19.31 -29.81
C CYS A 407 5.32 17.85 -29.90
N ALA A 408 6.06 16.92 -29.29
CA ALA A 408 5.62 15.54 -29.15
C ALA A 408 4.52 15.44 -28.08
N ILE A 409 3.41 14.77 -28.36
CA ILE A 409 2.41 14.40 -27.35
C ILE A 409 2.36 12.87 -27.16
N GLY A 410 2.13 12.41 -25.94
CA GLY A 410 2.14 10.99 -25.61
C GLY A 410 1.60 10.66 -24.21
N SER A 411 1.60 9.37 -23.87
CA SER A 411 1.17 8.88 -22.54
C SER A 411 1.83 7.53 -22.20
N ILE A 412 2.44 7.43 -21.01
CA ILE A 412 3.00 6.18 -20.46
C ILE A 412 1.94 5.07 -20.28
N LYS A 413 0.66 5.46 -20.27
CA LYS A 413 -0.48 4.55 -20.04
C LYS A 413 -0.71 3.59 -21.22
N THR A 414 -0.05 3.84 -22.35
CA THR A 414 0.07 2.92 -23.50
C THR A 414 1.08 1.79 -23.26
N ASN A 415 2.04 1.97 -22.33
CA ASN A 415 3.03 0.97 -21.96
C ASN A 415 2.61 0.19 -20.70
N ILE A 416 2.28 0.89 -19.61
CA ILE A 416 2.07 0.28 -18.26
C ILE A 416 0.61 0.23 -17.80
N GLY A 417 -0.31 0.71 -18.63
CA GLY A 417 -1.71 0.93 -18.25
C GLY A 417 -1.88 2.18 -17.38
N HIS A 418 -3.12 2.45 -16.98
CA HIS A 418 -3.44 3.57 -16.13
C HIS A 418 -3.28 3.20 -14.65
N ALA A 419 -2.12 3.55 -14.09
CA ALA A 419 -1.77 3.35 -12.66
C ALA A 419 -2.53 4.26 -11.67
N ALA A 420 -3.81 4.59 -11.97
CA ALA A 420 -4.73 5.43 -11.20
C ALA A 420 -4.04 6.54 -10.38
N HIS A 421 -4.00 6.43 -9.05
CA HIS A 421 -3.44 7.43 -8.14
C HIS A 421 -1.94 7.69 -8.37
N ALA A 422 -1.16 6.70 -8.83
CA ALA A 422 0.26 6.80 -9.17
C ALA A 422 0.53 7.26 -10.62
N ALA A 423 -0.50 7.46 -11.46
CA ALA A 423 -0.31 7.75 -12.89
C ALA A 423 0.40 9.09 -13.18
N GLY A 424 0.28 10.08 -12.29
CA GLY A 424 0.96 11.37 -12.41
C GLY A 424 2.46 11.26 -12.20
N VAL A 425 2.89 10.62 -11.11
CA VAL A 425 4.33 10.40 -10.84
C VAL A 425 4.98 9.46 -11.86
N ALA A 426 4.23 8.49 -12.41
CA ALA A 426 4.69 7.66 -13.52
C ALA A 426 5.03 8.49 -14.77
N GLY A 427 4.17 9.47 -15.11
CA GLY A 427 4.41 10.43 -16.17
C GLY A 427 5.64 11.31 -15.92
N ILE A 428 5.83 11.81 -14.69
CA ILE A 428 7.04 12.55 -14.31
C ILE A 428 8.29 11.68 -14.47
N ILE A 429 8.29 10.45 -13.97
CA ILE A 429 9.45 9.55 -14.05
C ILE A 429 9.81 9.25 -15.52
N LYS A 430 8.82 9.05 -16.40
CA LYS A 430 9.07 8.97 -17.86
C LYS A 430 9.80 10.21 -18.38
N ILE A 431 9.37 11.42 -17.99
CA ILE A 431 10.03 12.67 -18.39
C ILE A 431 11.45 12.78 -17.83
N LEU A 432 11.70 12.44 -16.57
CA LEU A 432 13.04 12.49 -15.96
C LEU A 432 14.02 11.51 -16.62
N LEU A 433 13.55 10.29 -16.94
CA LEU A 433 14.33 9.32 -17.71
C LEU A 433 14.57 9.82 -19.15
N SER A 434 13.56 10.43 -19.78
CA SER A 434 13.67 11.03 -21.11
C SER A 434 14.68 12.20 -21.14
N LEU A 435 14.75 13.00 -20.07
CA LEU A 435 15.76 14.06 -19.88
C LEU A 435 17.16 13.46 -19.68
N LYS A 436 17.30 12.49 -18.76
CA LYS A 436 18.55 11.76 -18.45
C LYS A 436 19.18 11.14 -19.71
N HIS A 437 18.36 10.52 -20.56
CA HIS A 437 18.79 9.88 -21.80
C HIS A 437 18.73 10.81 -23.02
N LYS A 438 18.25 12.05 -22.87
CA LYS A 438 18.05 13.04 -23.93
C LYS A 438 17.28 12.49 -25.15
N GLN A 439 16.26 11.66 -24.87
CA GLN A 439 15.49 10.89 -25.85
C GLN A 439 13.99 10.84 -25.49
N ILE A 440 13.11 10.79 -26.49
CA ILE A 440 11.66 10.70 -26.32
C ILE A 440 11.21 9.27 -26.70
N PRO A 441 10.71 8.46 -25.75
CA PRO A 441 10.22 7.11 -26.03
C PRO A 441 8.87 7.12 -26.77
N PRO A 442 8.53 6.04 -27.50
CA PRO A 442 7.27 5.91 -28.23
C PRO A 442 6.05 5.84 -27.30
N THR A 443 4.95 6.42 -27.77
CA THR A 443 3.58 6.14 -27.32
C THR A 443 3.02 5.01 -28.20
N LEU A 444 2.53 3.95 -27.57
CA LEU A 444 2.13 2.74 -28.28
C LEU A 444 0.70 2.83 -28.81
N ASN A 445 0.29 1.79 -29.54
CA ASN A 445 -1.08 1.55 -30.00
C ASN A 445 -1.68 2.59 -30.95
N PHE A 446 -1.00 3.70 -31.26
CA PHE A 446 -1.42 4.70 -32.25
C PHE A 446 -1.12 4.24 -33.70
N LYS A 447 -2.12 4.38 -34.57
CA LYS A 447 -2.09 4.04 -36.01
C LYS A 447 -2.72 5.14 -36.86
N SER A 448 -3.79 5.74 -36.37
CA SER A 448 -4.55 6.79 -37.06
C SER A 448 -5.20 7.70 -36.03
N GLY A 449 -4.87 9.00 -36.09
CA GLY A 449 -5.40 9.99 -35.17
C GLY A 449 -6.93 10.02 -35.14
N ASN A 450 -7.48 10.19 -33.93
CA ASN A 450 -8.90 10.25 -33.69
C ASN A 450 -9.59 11.31 -34.56
N SER A 451 -10.70 10.93 -35.20
CA SER A 451 -11.47 11.78 -36.11
C SER A 451 -12.05 13.05 -35.48
N ASN A 452 -12.09 13.13 -34.15
CA ASN A 452 -12.50 14.32 -33.39
C ASN A 452 -11.31 15.23 -33.00
N ILE A 453 -10.08 14.87 -33.38
CA ILE A 453 -8.84 15.60 -33.06
C ILE A 453 -8.26 16.25 -34.32
N GLN A 454 -8.18 17.58 -34.30
CA GLN A 454 -7.59 18.38 -35.37
C GLN A 454 -6.05 18.37 -35.26
N PHE A 455 -5.41 17.26 -35.62
CA PHE A 455 -3.94 17.13 -35.61
C PHE A 455 -3.25 18.09 -36.57
N LYS A 456 -3.74 18.14 -37.82
CA LYS A 456 -3.15 18.99 -38.86
C LYS A 456 -3.30 20.46 -38.47
N ASP A 457 -2.22 21.24 -38.66
CA ASP A 457 -2.12 22.66 -38.30
C ASP A 457 -2.15 22.96 -36.77
N SER A 458 -2.01 21.94 -35.93
CA SER A 458 -1.80 22.06 -34.47
C SER A 458 -0.31 22.17 -34.08
N PRO A 459 0.02 22.45 -32.81
CA PRO A 459 1.38 22.31 -32.28
C PRO A 459 1.92 20.87 -32.20
N PHE A 460 1.05 19.84 -32.20
CA PHE A 460 1.40 18.52 -31.65
C PHE A 460 1.36 17.35 -32.64
N TYR A 461 2.37 16.48 -32.55
CA TYR A 461 2.39 15.15 -33.19
C TYR A 461 2.47 14.05 -32.15
N VAL A 462 1.83 12.88 -32.39
CA VAL A 462 2.00 11.71 -31.51
C VAL A 462 3.35 11.07 -31.81
N ASN A 463 4.22 10.93 -30.80
CA ASN A 463 5.49 10.24 -30.99
C ASN A 463 5.30 8.72 -30.95
N THR A 464 5.55 8.02 -32.07
CA THR A 464 5.38 6.57 -32.22
C THR A 464 6.69 5.77 -32.33
N SER A 465 7.85 6.42 -32.20
CA SER A 465 9.17 5.79 -32.22
C SER A 465 10.06 6.33 -31.11
N LEU A 466 11.12 5.60 -30.73
CA LEU A 466 12.23 6.26 -30.00
C LEU A 466 12.85 7.31 -30.93
N ARG A 467 13.16 8.49 -30.38
CA ARG A 467 13.90 9.56 -31.08
C ARG A 467 14.76 10.35 -30.09
N ASP A 468 15.77 11.04 -30.60
CA ASP A 468 16.53 12.00 -29.81
C ASP A 468 15.67 13.22 -29.47
N TRP A 469 15.82 13.73 -28.25
CA TRP A 469 15.10 14.90 -27.76
C TRP A 469 15.94 16.14 -28.08
N GLU A 470 15.66 16.76 -29.22
CA GLU A 470 16.23 18.06 -29.60
C GLU A 470 15.59 19.19 -28.78
N THR A 471 16.33 20.26 -28.49
CA THR A 471 15.78 21.44 -27.78
C THR A 471 14.98 22.36 -28.70
N GLY A 472 15.13 22.22 -30.02
CA GLY A 472 14.44 23.03 -31.03
C GLY A 472 14.85 24.51 -30.94
N SER A 473 13.86 25.38 -30.79
CA SER A 473 14.02 26.84 -30.56
C SER A 473 14.39 27.21 -29.11
N SER A 474 14.44 26.25 -28.19
CA SER A 474 14.79 26.46 -26.78
C SER A 474 16.26 26.16 -26.50
N ASP A 475 16.84 26.82 -25.50
CA ASP A 475 18.17 26.48 -24.95
C ASP A 475 18.15 25.20 -24.07
N ARG A 476 16.96 24.73 -23.69
CA ARG A 476 16.75 23.61 -22.73
C ARG A 476 15.58 22.73 -23.14
N ARG A 477 15.66 21.42 -22.88
CA ARG A 477 14.52 20.51 -23.00
C ARG A 477 13.47 20.86 -21.95
N ARG A 478 12.20 20.99 -22.35
CA ARG A 478 11.06 21.13 -21.43
C ARG A 478 9.92 20.20 -21.82
N ALA A 479 9.28 19.64 -20.81
CA ALA A 479 8.05 18.88 -20.95
C ALA A 479 6.95 19.43 -20.04
N ALA A 480 5.71 19.34 -20.50
CA ALA A 480 4.54 19.44 -19.65
C ALA A 480 4.04 18.04 -19.26
N VAL A 481 3.46 17.92 -18.06
CA VAL A 481 2.85 16.70 -17.53
C VAL A 481 1.44 17.05 -17.04
N SER A 482 0.42 16.39 -17.59
CA SER A 482 -0.99 16.56 -17.20
C SER A 482 -1.54 15.29 -16.53
N SER A 483 -2.40 15.44 -15.52
CA SER A 483 -3.28 14.36 -15.09
C SER A 483 -4.58 14.89 -14.49
N PHE A 484 -5.69 14.27 -14.86
CA PHE A 484 -7.05 14.71 -14.56
C PHE A 484 -7.79 13.58 -13.83
N GLY A 485 -8.31 13.86 -12.64
CA GLY A 485 -9.10 12.90 -11.86
C GLY A 485 -10.52 12.78 -12.41
N PHE A 486 -11.15 11.61 -12.31
CA PHE A 486 -12.55 11.43 -12.76
C PHE A 486 -13.57 12.23 -11.92
N SER A 487 -13.16 12.89 -10.84
CA SER A 487 -13.92 13.90 -10.09
C SER A 487 -13.81 15.32 -10.67
N GLY A 488 -13.11 15.46 -11.80
CA GLY A 488 -12.79 16.72 -12.45
C GLY A 488 -11.65 17.51 -11.79
N THR A 489 -10.90 16.93 -10.84
CA THR A 489 -9.72 17.61 -10.24
C THR A 489 -8.52 17.47 -11.17
N ASN A 490 -8.04 18.59 -11.71
CA ASN A 490 -6.97 18.64 -12.70
C ASN A 490 -5.64 19.08 -12.09
N ALA A 491 -4.53 18.54 -12.58
CA ALA A 491 -3.17 18.96 -12.25
C ALA A 491 -2.30 19.09 -13.50
N HIS A 492 -1.43 20.09 -13.52
CA HIS A 492 -0.50 20.36 -14.62
C HIS A 492 0.85 20.85 -14.08
N ILE A 493 1.96 20.28 -14.58
CA ILE A 493 3.33 20.60 -14.15
C ILE A 493 4.24 20.75 -15.37
N VAL A 494 5.12 21.75 -15.36
CA VAL A 494 6.18 21.90 -16.37
C VAL A 494 7.53 21.55 -15.75
N ILE A 495 8.29 20.68 -16.42
CA ILE A 495 9.62 20.20 -16.02
C ILE A 495 10.64 20.62 -17.10
N GLU A 496 11.80 21.10 -16.66
CA GLU A 496 12.94 21.49 -17.50
C GLU A 496 14.18 20.65 -17.19
N GLU A 497 15.06 20.52 -18.18
CA GLU A 497 16.41 19.97 -18.05
C GLU A 497 17.21 20.66 -16.93
N ALA A 498 17.93 19.86 -16.14
CA ALA A 498 18.73 20.32 -15.00
C ALA A 498 19.76 21.41 -15.36
N PRO A 499 20.19 22.26 -14.41
CA PRO A 499 21.38 23.08 -14.61
C PRO A 499 22.61 22.20 -14.88
N GLU A 500 23.58 22.70 -15.63
CA GLU A 500 24.85 22.01 -15.82
C GLU A 500 25.58 21.89 -14.46
N PRO A 501 26.18 20.73 -14.12
CA PRO A 501 26.88 20.56 -12.85
C PRO A 501 28.01 21.58 -12.65
N VAL A 502 28.00 22.25 -11.50
CA VAL A 502 29.02 23.25 -11.10
C VAL A 502 30.07 22.63 -10.14
N GLY A 503 30.08 21.31 -10.03
CA GLY A 503 31.00 20.53 -9.20
C GLY A 503 32.19 20.02 -10.00
N SER A 504 33.38 20.06 -9.40
CA SER A 504 34.55 19.33 -9.85
C SER A 504 35.47 19.07 -8.66
N HIS A 505 36.03 17.86 -8.59
CA HIS A 505 37.02 17.47 -7.58
C HIS A 505 38.33 17.08 -8.26
N THR A 506 39.45 17.19 -7.55
CA THR A 506 40.75 16.72 -8.08
C THR A 506 40.86 15.19 -8.02
N GLY A 507 41.69 14.63 -8.90
CA GLY A 507 42.00 13.20 -8.87
C GLY A 507 42.92 12.85 -7.70
N LYS A 508 42.43 12.04 -6.75
CA LYS A 508 43.22 11.51 -5.62
C LYS A 508 43.94 10.20 -6.02
N PRO A 509 45.06 9.84 -5.37
CA PRO A 509 45.79 8.59 -5.65
C PRO A 509 45.12 7.32 -5.06
N GLY A 510 43.88 7.43 -4.58
CA GLY A 510 43.04 6.37 -4.03
C GLY A 510 41.78 6.95 -3.41
N TYR A 511 40.73 6.15 -3.23
CA TYR A 511 39.46 6.54 -2.62
C TYR A 511 38.96 5.43 -1.70
N LEU A 512 38.17 5.78 -0.68
CA LEU A 512 37.57 4.83 0.27
C LEU A 512 36.14 4.47 -0.19
N LEU A 513 35.95 3.23 -0.65
CA LEU A 513 34.66 2.72 -1.09
C LEU A 513 34.09 1.80 -0.01
N VAL A 514 32.85 2.05 0.41
CA VAL A 514 32.18 1.32 1.50
C VAL A 514 30.83 0.75 1.06
N LEU A 515 30.44 -0.36 1.68
CA LEU A 515 29.08 -0.93 1.62
C LEU A 515 28.64 -1.36 3.02
N SER A 516 27.33 -1.42 3.27
CA SER A 516 26.81 -1.99 4.52
C SER A 516 25.38 -2.51 4.41
N ALA A 517 25.07 -3.57 5.16
CA ALA A 517 23.74 -4.16 5.18
C ALA A 517 23.36 -4.78 6.54
N ARG A 518 22.09 -5.19 6.66
CA ARG A 518 21.51 -5.89 7.81
C ARG A 518 21.74 -7.41 7.78
N THR A 519 22.16 -8.01 6.66
CA THR A 519 22.63 -9.40 6.59
C THR A 519 23.87 -9.53 5.68
N GLN A 520 24.60 -10.65 5.78
CA GLN A 520 25.73 -10.95 4.91
C GLN A 520 25.33 -11.12 3.43
N GLU A 521 24.15 -11.68 3.18
CA GLU A 521 23.58 -11.88 1.83
C GLU A 521 23.20 -10.54 1.20
N GLN A 522 22.61 -9.62 1.98
CA GLN A 522 22.30 -8.27 1.52
C GLN A 522 23.58 -7.48 1.19
N LEU A 523 24.65 -7.62 2.00
CA LEU A 523 25.95 -7.00 1.71
C LEU A 523 26.59 -7.55 0.43
N ARG A 524 26.44 -8.84 0.16
CA ARG A 524 26.93 -9.47 -1.08
C ARG A 524 26.11 -9.03 -2.30
N ARG A 525 24.77 -8.98 -2.19
CA ARG A 525 23.90 -8.42 -3.24
C ARG A 525 24.25 -6.97 -3.59
N GLN A 526 24.55 -6.11 -2.60
CA GLN A 526 25.04 -4.74 -2.89
C GLN A 526 26.36 -4.73 -3.67
N ALA A 527 27.29 -5.62 -3.37
CA ALA A 527 28.57 -5.70 -4.07
C ALA A 527 28.39 -6.16 -5.54
N ASP A 528 27.54 -7.15 -5.80
CA ASP A 528 27.17 -7.57 -7.17
C ASP A 528 26.48 -6.44 -7.94
N GLN A 529 25.49 -5.77 -7.33
CA GLN A 529 24.78 -4.63 -7.92
C GLN A 529 25.72 -3.45 -8.24
N LEU A 530 26.68 -3.16 -7.36
CA LEU A 530 27.68 -2.11 -7.60
C LEU A 530 28.66 -2.48 -8.71
N ILE A 531 29.03 -3.76 -8.86
CA ILE A 531 29.79 -4.23 -10.03
C ILE A 531 28.99 -4.01 -11.32
N GLU A 532 27.73 -4.43 -11.38
CA GLU A 532 26.88 -4.22 -12.57
C GLU A 532 26.72 -2.74 -12.93
N PHE A 533 26.55 -1.87 -11.94
CA PHE A 533 26.49 -0.43 -12.14
C PHE A 533 27.79 0.10 -12.73
N CYS A 534 28.93 -0.25 -12.14
CA CYS A 534 30.25 0.19 -12.58
C CYS A 534 30.60 -0.31 -14.00
N GLU A 535 30.21 -1.52 -14.36
CA GLU A 535 30.41 -2.05 -15.73
C GLU A 535 29.52 -1.39 -16.78
N ARG A 536 28.30 -0.96 -16.39
CA ARG A 536 27.42 -0.15 -17.27
C ARG A 536 27.86 1.32 -17.36
N ASN A 537 28.63 1.82 -16.39
CA ASN A 537 29.06 3.21 -16.26
C ASN A 537 30.58 3.33 -16.07
N PRO A 538 31.42 2.94 -17.06
CA PRO A 538 32.88 2.98 -16.93
C PRO A 538 33.48 4.40 -16.81
N GLN A 539 32.67 5.45 -16.99
CA GLN A 539 33.05 6.85 -16.76
C GLN A 539 32.69 7.33 -15.32
N ALA A 540 32.28 6.44 -14.42
CA ALA A 540 31.92 6.79 -13.04
C ALA A 540 33.14 7.24 -12.23
N GLU A 541 33.09 8.44 -11.66
CA GLU A 541 34.21 9.00 -10.89
C GLU A 541 34.30 8.40 -9.49
N CYS A 542 35.45 7.78 -9.15
CA CYS A 542 35.66 7.13 -7.86
C CYS A 542 35.51 8.07 -6.65
N GLY A 543 35.72 9.37 -6.83
CA GLY A 543 35.50 10.38 -5.80
C GLY A 543 34.02 10.55 -5.47
N ASN A 544 33.17 10.77 -6.49
CA ASN A 544 31.72 10.88 -6.33
C ASN A 544 31.06 9.56 -5.87
N LEU A 545 31.59 8.40 -6.30
CA LEU A 545 31.26 7.08 -5.73
C LEU A 545 31.57 7.03 -4.23
N SER A 546 32.79 7.40 -3.84
CA SER A 546 33.25 7.41 -2.44
C SER A 546 32.42 8.35 -1.57
N TYR A 547 32.16 9.58 -2.05
CA TYR A 547 31.32 10.57 -1.39
C TYR A 547 29.90 10.02 -1.16
N THR A 548 29.23 9.58 -2.23
CA THR A 548 27.84 9.07 -2.15
C THR A 548 27.71 7.90 -1.18
N LEU A 549 28.65 6.96 -1.20
CA LEU A 549 28.62 5.78 -0.33
C LEU A 549 28.93 6.12 1.14
N LEU A 550 29.83 7.07 1.42
CA LEU A 550 30.19 7.45 2.78
C LEU A 550 29.21 8.42 3.44
N THR A 551 28.69 9.41 2.71
CA THR A 551 27.86 10.50 3.28
C THR A 551 26.36 10.32 3.01
N GLY A 552 26.00 9.69 1.88
CA GLY A 552 24.61 9.61 1.41
C GLY A 552 23.83 8.35 1.79
N ARG A 553 24.47 7.37 2.44
CA ARG A 553 23.88 6.06 2.78
C ARG A 553 23.93 5.77 4.29
N LYS A 554 23.06 4.87 4.75
CA LYS A 554 23.00 4.41 6.16
C LYS A 554 24.00 3.29 6.40
N HIS A 555 24.76 3.39 7.49
CA HIS A 555 25.86 2.47 7.81
C HIS A 555 25.46 1.38 8.81
N PHE A 556 24.94 0.26 8.29
CA PHE A 556 24.48 -0.92 9.02
C PHE A 556 25.61 -1.77 9.63
N ASN A 557 25.26 -2.94 10.18
CA ASN A 557 26.16 -3.74 11.04
C ASN A 557 27.07 -4.71 10.28
N HIS A 558 26.66 -5.29 9.15
CA HIS A 558 27.60 -5.97 8.25
C HIS A 558 28.23 -4.91 7.35
N ARG A 559 29.55 -4.74 7.41
CA ARG A 559 30.27 -3.66 6.71
C ARG A 559 31.37 -4.20 5.83
N LEU A 560 31.53 -3.60 4.67
CA LEU A 560 32.67 -3.79 3.75
C LEU A 560 33.32 -2.44 3.47
N ALA A 561 34.65 -2.41 3.43
CA ALA A 561 35.42 -1.28 2.95
C ALA A 561 36.61 -1.73 2.10
N CYS A 562 36.98 -0.95 1.09
CA CYS A 562 38.20 -1.13 0.32
C CYS A 562 38.76 0.23 -0.14
N VAL A 563 40.07 0.29 -0.36
CA VAL A 563 40.74 1.46 -0.94
C VAL A 563 41.10 1.14 -2.39
N ALA A 564 40.50 1.86 -3.34
CA ALA A 564 40.69 1.62 -4.77
C ALA A 564 41.05 2.92 -5.51
N ARG A 565 41.84 2.80 -6.58
CA ARG A 565 42.32 3.92 -7.42
C ARG A 565 41.47 4.15 -8.65
N SER A 566 40.74 3.13 -9.10
CA SER A 566 39.87 3.18 -10.28
C SER A 566 38.68 2.23 -10.15
N VAL A 567 37.71 2.37 -11.07
CA VAL A 567 36.50 1.54 -11.15
C VAL A 567 36.85 0.08 -11.45
N GLU A 568 37.84 -0.16 -12.31
CA GLU A 568 38.32 -1.51 -12.65
C GLU A 568 38.97 -2.20 -11.46
N GLU A 569 39.71 -1.46 -10.63
CA GLU A 569 40.32 -1.99 -9.40
C GLU A 569 39.23 -2.35 -8.37
N LEU A 570 38.22 -1.48 -8.18
CA LEU A 570 37.04 -1.75 -7.35
C LEU A 570 36.30 -3.02 -7.80
N ILE A 571 35.96 -3.13 -9.10
CA ILE A 571 35.34 -4.33 -9.68
C ILE A 571 36.21 -5.57 -9.41
N SER A 572 37.53 -5.45 -9.60
CA SER A 572 38.48 -6.53 -9.37
C SER A 572 38.48 -7.01 -7.91
N PHE A 573 38.44 -6.10 -6.95
CA PHE A 573 38.42 -6.41 -5.52
C PHE A 573 37.10 -7.03 -5.08
N LEU A 574 35.95 -6.43 -5.46
CA LEU A 574 34.63 -6.95 -5.13
C LEU A 574 34.42 -8.36 -5.72
N ARG A 575 34.77 -8.59 -7.00
CA ARG A 575 34.69 -9.95 -7.61
C ARG A 575 35.55 -10.99 -6.92
N LYS A 576 36.79 -10.63 -6.56
CA LYS A 576 37.69 -11.52 -5.80
C LYS A 576 37.10 -11.84 -4.42
N TRP A 577 36.49 -10.87 -3.75
CA TRP A 577 35.85 -11.06 -2.45
C TRP A 577 34.58 -11.91 -2.54
N LEU A 578 33.73 -11.68 -3.54
CA LEU A 578 32.55 -12.52 -3.80
C LEU A 578 32.96 -13.98 -4.04
N THR A 579 34.06 -14.22 -4.77
CA THR A 579 34.56 -15.58 -5.07
C THR A 579 35.29 -16.25 -3.89
N ARG A 580 36.04 -15.50 -3.06
CA ARG A 580 36.98 -16.06 -2.07
C ARG A 580 36.68 -15.74 -0.61
N SER A 581 35.72 -14.85 -0.34
CA SER A 581 35.31 -14.30 0.97
C SER A 581 36.39 -13.57 1.79
N LYS A 582 37.69 -13.73 1.49
CA LYS A 582 38.81 -12.98 2.07
C LYS A 582 39.78 -12.51 0.99
N VAL A 583 40.09 -11.22 0.97
CA VAL A 583 40.99 -10.54 0.02
C VAL A 583 41.74 -9.45 0.79
N PRO A 584 43.08 -9.33 0.71
CA PRO A 584 43.84 -8.38 1.53
C PRO A 584 43.44 -6.90 1.36
N GLN A 585 42.88 -6.54 0.20
CA GLN A 585 42.42 -5.19 -0.13
C GLN A 585 40.95 -4.91 0.28
N VAL A 586 40.25 -5.89 0.86
CA VAL A 586 38.82 -5.77 1.22
C VAL A 586 38.63 -6.13 2.68
N TYR A 587 38.39 -5.10 3.48
CA TYR A 587 38.06 -5.20 4.90
C TYR A 587 36.57 -5.52 5.04
N VAL A 588 36.23 -6.52 5.86
CA VAL A 588 34.83 -6.90 6.13
C VAL A 588 34.67 -7.25 7.61
N SER A 589 33.57 -6.81 8.20
CA SER A 589 33.20 -7.13 9.59
C SER A 589 31.68 -7.28 9.75
N GLU A 590 31.29 -7.87 10.87
CA GLU A 590 29.93 -7.93 11.38
C GLU A 590 29.94 -7.35 12.80
N LEU A 591 29.05 -6.38 13.06
CA LEU A 591 29.01 -5.63 14.31
C LEU A 591 27.90 -6.15 15.22
N ASN A 592 28.29 -6.94 16.22
CA ASN A 592 27.44 -7.26 17.36
C ASN A 592 27.21 -6.01 18.21
N GLU A 593 25.96 -5.71 18.56
CA GLU A 593 25.64 -4.55 19.41
C GLU A 593 26.26 -4.65 20.81
N ASN A 594 26.47 -5.88 21.31
CA ASN A 594 27.05 -6.16 22.62
C ASN A 594 28.58 -5.97 22.69
N ASP A 595 29.30 -6.04 21.58
CA ASP A 595 30.77 -5.89 21.54
C ASP A 595 31.22 -4.41 21.43
N ARG A 596 30.25 -3.48 21.41
CA ARG A 596 30.45 -2.10 20.97
C ARG A 596 31.05 -1.18 22.05
N ARG A 597 32.36 -1.29 22.29
CA ARG A 597 33.17 -0.26 22.98
C ARG A 597 33.93 0.60 21.97
N GLU A 598 33.36 1.74 21.56
CA GLU A 598 34.15 2.81 20.91
C GLU A 598 35.27 3.25 21.86
N GLN A 599 36.53 3.09 21.46
CA GLN A 599 37.68 3.65 22.19
C GLN A 599 37.90 5.12 21.76
N PRO A 600 37.80 6.12 22.66
CA PRO A 600 37.94 7.53 22.27
C PRO A 600 39.31 7.88 21.67
N SER A 601 40.35 7.12 22.00
CA SER A 601 41.68 7.20 21.40
C SER A 601 41.67 6.83 19.92
N LEU A 602 41.12 5.66 19.56
CA LEU A 602 41.04 5.19 18.17
C LEU A 602 40.11 6.06 17.33
N LYS A 603 39.02 6.57 17.91
CA LYS A 603 38.12 7.54 17.25
C LYS A 603 38.84 8.85 16.90
N ARG A 604 39.62 9.40 17.84
CA ARG A 604 40.45 10.61 17.59
C ARG A 604 41.52 10.35 16.54
N TYR A 605 42.20 9.20 16.60
CA TYR A 605 43.21 8.82 15.62
C TYR A 605 42.61 8.67 14.21
N GLY A 606 41.44 8.05 14.08
CA GLY A 606 40.72 7.96 12.80
C GLY A 606 40.38 9.32 12.20
N ASN A 607 39.88 10.27 13.01
CA ASN A 607 39.64 11.64 12.56
C ASN A 607 40.94 12.38 12.21
N GLN A 608 42.02 12.21 12.98
CA GLN A 608 43.34 12.76 12.67
C GLN A 608 43.84 12.24 11.31
N CYS A 609 43.66 10.96 10.99
CA CYS A 609 43.99 10.41 9.67
C CYS A 609 43.17 11.05 8.53
N ILE A 610 41.93 11.49 8.80
CA ILE A 610 41.09 12.22 7.83
C ILE A 610 41.61 13.65 7.63
N GLU A 611 41.96 14.36 8.71
CA GLU A 611 42.60 15.68 8.63
C GLU A 611 43.94 15.62 7.84
N GLU A 612 44.77 14.61 8.13
CA GLU A 612 46.04 14.37 7.44
C GLU A 612 45.90 13.87 6.00
N CYS A 613 44.71 13.48 5.53
CA CYS A 613 44.46 13.21 4.11
C CYS A 613 44.46 14.49 3.25
N HIS A 614 44.33 15.67 3.86
CA HIS A 614 44.48 16.99 3.20
C HIS A 614 45.90 17.56 3.27
N ALA A 615 46.82 16.90 3.97
CA ALA A 615 48.20 17.33 4.04
C ALA A 615 48.90 17.22 2.67
N ALA A 616 49.79 18.17 2.37
CA ALA A 616 50.47 18.27 1.07
C ALA A 616 51.51 17.16 0.79
N ASP A 617 51.67 16.18 1.69
CA ASP A 617 52.52 15.02 1.49
C ASP A 617 51.70 13.82 0.98
N PRO A 618 51.90 13.35 -0.28
CA PRO A 618 51.24 12.17 -0.80
C PRO A 618 51.63 10.87 -0.08
N ASN A 619 52.76 10.87 0.64
CA ASN A 619 53.22 9.70 1.37
C ASN A 619 52.27 9.39 2.54
N GLY A 620 51.96 8.10 2.69
CA GLY A 620 51.00 7.62 3.70
C GLY A 620 49.52 7.90 3.40
N TYR A 621 49.13 8.65 2.34
CA TYR A 621 47.70 8.92 2.06
C TYR A 621 46.87 7.63 1.95
N ALA A 622 47.38 6.62 1.23
CA ALA A 622 46.71 5.32 1.11
C ALA A 622 46.70 4.52 2.44
N GLU A 623 47.69 4.71 3.30
CA GLU A 623 47.79 4.07 4.63
C GLU A 623 46.82 4.70 5.62
N ARG A 624 46.63 6.02 5.54
CA ARG A 624 45.58 6.77 6.25
C ARG A 624 44.19 6.32 5.79
N LEU A 625 43.94 6.18 4.48
CA LEU A 625 42.69 5.59 3.97
C LEU A 625 42.46 4.14 4.44
N SER A 626 43.48 3.29 4.46
CA SER A 626 43.39 1.93 5.02
C SER A 626 43.04 1.94 6.52
N THR A 627 43.65 2.84 7.30
CA THR A 627 43.33 3.03 8.72
C THR A 627 41.87 3.43 8.93
N ILE A 628 41.37 4.35 8.10
CA ILE A 628 39.96 4.79 8.11
C ILE A 628 39.03 3.62 7.70
N ALA A 629 39.41 2.80 6.72
CA ALA A 629 38.67 1.61 6.30
C ALA A 629 38.53 0.57 7.43
N GLU A 630 39.63 0.30 8.14
CA GLU A 630 39.66 -0.63 9.28
C GLU A 630 38.78 -0.14 10.44
N LEU A 631 38.81 1.17 10.75
CA LEU A 631 37.96 1.77 11.78
C LEU A 631 36.47 1.82 11.35
N TYR A 632 36.19 2.06 10.07
CA TYR A 632 34.82 2.02 9.53
C TYR A 632 34.18 0.64 9.71
N VAL A 633 34.88 -0.45 9.34
CA VAL A 633 34.32 -1.81 9.53
C VAL A 633 34.24 -2.21 11.00
N GLN A 634 35.07 -1.65 11.87
CA GLN A 634 34.96 -1.78 13.33
C GLN A 634 33.82 -0.94 13.95
N GLY A 635 33.03 -0.22 13.15
CA GLY A 635 31.81 0.45 13.63
C GLY A 635 32.01 1.83 14.23
N TYR A 636 33.21 2.41 14.14
CA TYR A 636 33.50 3.76 14.61
C TYR A 636 32.75 4.81 13.78
N ALA A 637 32.09 5.74 14.46
CA ALA A 637 31.51 6.92 13.83
C ALA A 637 32.58 8.03 13.73
N LEU A 638 33.35 8.01 12.64
CA LEU A 638 34.33 9.03 12.28
C LEU A 638 33.68 10.19 11.51
N ASP A 639 34.39 11.31 11.35
CA ASP A 639 33.96 12.44 10.53
C ASP A 639 34.27 12.19 9.03
N TYR A 640 33.43 11.37 8.39
CA TYR A 640 33.61 11.03 6.97
C TYR A 640 33.35 12.20 6.02
N GLU A 641 32.62 13.24 6.42
CA GLU A 641 32.37 14.41 5.57
C GLU A 641 33.62 15.28 5.44
N ALA A 642 34.42 15.38 6.52
CA ALA A 642 35.71 16.07 6.49
C ALA A 642 36.71 15.51 5.46
N LEU A 643 36.58 14.25 5.02
CA LEU A 643 37.42 13.66 3.97
C LEU A 643 37.25 14.36 2.60
N PHE A 644 36.10 15.00 2.38
CA PHE A 644 35.70 15.64 1.12
C PHE A 644 35.76 17.18 1.19
N ALA A 645 36.15 17.73 2.33
CA ALA A 645 36.17 19.17 2.58
C ALA A 645 37.11 19.92 1.60
N GLY A 646 36.70 21.15 1.21
CA GLY A 646 37.48 22.01 0.32
C GLY A 646 37.28 21.77 -1.18
N GLU A 647 36.56 20.73 -1.58
CA GLU A 647 36.23 20.40 -2.97
C GLU A 647 34.73 20.21 -3.19
N ARG A 648 34.28 20.18 -4.45
CA ARG A 648 32.87 19.98 -4.81
C ARG A 648 32.67 18.60 -5.44
N TYR A 649 32.42 17.62 -4.56
CA TYR A 649 31.89 16.31 -4.94
C TYR A 649 30.37 16.41 -5.17
N SER A 650 29.81 15.48 -5.93
CA SER A 650 28.37 15.39 -6.22
C SER A 650 27.82 14.01 -5.89
N ILE A 651 26.54 13.97 -5.51
CA ILE A 651 25.82 12.71 -5.31
C ILE A 651 25.65 11.99 -6.67
N MET A 652 25.72 10.65 -6.64
CA MET A 652 25.43 9.79 -7.79
C MET A 652 24.21 8.91 -7.54
N SER A 653 23.42 8.68 -8.60
CA SER A 653 22.41 7.62 -8.64
C SER A 653 23.11 6.25 -8.64
N LEU A 654 23.33 5.69 -7.45
CA LEU A 654 23.94 4.36 -7.22
C LEU A 654 22.86 3.34 -6.83
N PRO A 655 23.05 2.03 -7.12
CA PRO A 655 22.11 0.98 -6.77
C PRO A 655 21.61 1.05 -5.32
N THR A 656 20.31 0.84 -5.14
CA THR A 656 19.62 1.00 -3.87
C THR A 656 19.51 -0.31 -3.09
N TYR A 657 19.26 -0.22 -1.79
CA TYR A 657 19.24 -1.33 -0.84
C TYR A 657 18.50 -2.60 -1.33
N PRO A 658 19.16 -3.77 -1.39
CA PRO A 658 18.53 -5.03 -1.77
C PRO A 658 17.76 -5.63 -0.57
N PHE A 659 16.51 -5.17 -0.40
CA PHE A 659 15.58 -5.67 0.62
C PHE A 659 15.44 -7.21 0.63
N ALA A 660 15.07 -7.76 1.78
CA ALA A 660 14.62 -9.14 1.88
C ALA A 660 13.31 -9.33 1.10
N THR A 661 13.23 -10.42 0.32
CA THR A 661 12.09 -10.75 -0.53
C THR A 661 11.19 -11.78 0.15
N GLU A 662 10.91 -11.56 1.44
CA GLU A 662 10.11 -12.47 2.27
C GLU A 662 8.61 -12.25 2.03
N ARG A 663 7.84 -13.35 2.02
CA ARG A 663 6.41 -13.29 1.72
C ARG A 663 5.57 -12.92 2.94
N TYR A 664 4.88 -11.78 2.85
CA TYR A 664 3.89 -11.31 3.82
C TYR A 664 2.53 -11.12 3.15
N TRP A 665 1.52 -11.86 3.62
CA TRP A 665 0.16 -11.82 3.11
C TRP A 665 -0.84 -12.24 4.19
N VAL A 666 -2.09 -11.79 4.09
CA VAL A 666 -3.15 -12.27 5.00
C VAL A 666 -3.30 -13.80 4.89
N PRO A 667 -3.59 -14.52 5.99
CA PRO A 667 -3.79 -15.97 5.96
C PRO A 667 -4.94 -16.37 5.03
N ASP A 668 -4.77 -17.46 4.28
CA ASP A 668 -5.83 -17.94 3.37
C ASP A 668 -6.95 -18.64 4.16
N THR A 669 -8.04 -17.90 4.37
CA THR A 669 -9.25 -18.35 5.08
C THR A 669 -9.95 -19.54 4.41
N LYS A 670 -9.54 -19.96 3.21
CA LYS A 670 -10.05 -21.17 2.53
C LYS A 670 -9.27 -22.44 2.85
N HIS A 671 -8.09 -22.34 3.47
CA HIS A 671 -7.26 -23.50 3.79
C HIS A 671 -6.74 -23.57 5.23
N GLN A 672 -7.07 -22.61 6.10
CA GLN A 672 -6.86 -22.78 7.54
C GLN A 672 -8.00 -23.60 8.17
N SER A 673 -7.61 -24.61 8.95
CA SER A 673 -8.52 -25.38 9.81
C SER A 673 -9.21 -24.45 10.80
N PHE A 674 -10.56 -24.46 10.80
CA PHE A 674 -11.43 -23.53 11.52
C PHE A 674 -10.87 -23.00 12.85
N PRO A 675 -10.50 -21.70 12.90
CA PRO A 675 -10.48 -20.94 14.16
C PRO A 675 -11.86 -20.93 14.82
N SER A 676 -11.90 -20.56 16.09
CA SER A 676 -13.10 -20.59 16.95
C SER A 676 -14.31 -19.88 16.32
N ILE A 677 -15.42 -20.60 16.14
CA ILE A 677 -16.71 -19.97 15.83
C ILE A 677 -17.23 -19.28 17.09
N ASP A 678 -17.20 -17.95 17.10
CA ASP A 678 -17.60 -17.13 18.24
C ASP A 678 -19.15 -17.07 18.36
N ILE A 679 -19.74 -18.12 18.93
CA ILE A 679 -21.18 -18.14 19.26
C ILE A 679 -21.40 -17.30 20.52
N THR A 680 -21.51 -15.99 20.34
CA THR A 680 -21.61 -15.02 21.44
C THR A 680 -22.90 -15.18 22.26
N VAL A 681 -22.83 -15.96 23.33
CA VAL A 681 -23.83 -16.00 24.41
C VAL A 681 -23.25 -15.33 25.65
N SER A 682 -23.49 -14.02 25.76
CA SER A 682 -23.35 -13.22 26.99
C SER A 682 -22.16 -13.53 27.91
N GLY A 683 -20.94 -13.19 27.47
CA GLY A 683 -19.83 -12.90 28.39
C GLY A 683 -19.06 -14.07 28.98
N GLN A 684 -19.17 -15.29 28.43
CA GLN A 684 -18.24 -16.39 28.72
C GLN A 684 -17.65 -16.96 27.43
N ALA A 685 -16.37 -17.35 27.48
CA ALA A 685 -15.69 -17.98 26.36
C ALA A 685 -16.23 -19.40 26.12
N VAL A 686 -16.68 -19.67 24.90
CA VAL A 686 -17.25 -20.95 24.47
C VAL A 686 -16.13 -21.96 24.22
N LEU A 687 -16.12 -23.10 24.92
CA LEU A 687 -15.02 -24.08 24.80
C LEU A 687 -15.00 -24.83 23.46
N HIS A 688 -16.19 -25.05 22.88
CA HIS A 688 -16.41 -25.62 21.55
C HIS A 688 -17.85 -25.33 21.10
N PRO A 689 -18.17 -25.23 19.79
CA PRO A 689 -19.56 -25.03 19.32
C PRO A 689 -20.56 -26.11 19.76
N LEU A 690 -20.07 -27.27 20.23
CA LEU A 690 -20.87 -28.36 20.82
C LEU A 690 -20.64 -28.58 22.34
N LEU A 691 -19.68 -27.89 22.96
CA LEU A 691 -19.39 -27.92 24.41
C LEU A 691 -19.27 -26.48 24.89
N HIS A 692 -20.37 -25.86 25.30
CA HIS A 692 -20.35 -24.42 25.54
C HIS A 692 -19.55 -24.04 26.78
N ARG A 693 -19.74 -24.78 27.89
CA ARG A 693 -19.15 -24.44 29.19
C ARG A 693 -18.75 -25.68 29.98
N ASN A 694 -17.67 -25.58 30.76
CA ASN A 694 -17.34 -26.56 31.79
C ASN A 694 -18.23 -26.29 33.01
N THR A 695 -18.89 -27.34 33.51
CA THR A 695 -19.79 -27.32 34.66
C THR A 695 -19.46 -28.45 35.63
N SER A 696 -18.18 -28.81 35.71
CA SER A 696 -17.65 -29.79 36.66
C SER A 696 -17.78 -29.28 38.09
N ASP A 697 -18.02 -30.19 39.02
CA ASP A 697 -18.04 -29.93 40.45
C ASP A 697 -17.33 -31.09 41.19
N LEU A 698 -17.54 -31.24 42.50
CA LEU A 698 -16.90 -32.32 43.28
C LEU A 698 -17.41 -33.73 42.95
N SER A 699 -18.43 -33.88 42.09
CA SER A 699 -18.96 -35.18 41.65
C SER A 699 -18.25 -35.76 40.41
N GLY A 700 -17.61 -34.94 39.57
CA GLY A 700 -16.96 -35.41 38.35
C GLY A 700 -16.73 -34.32 37.29
N VAL A 701 -16.15 -34.72 36.16
CA VAL A 701 -15.91 -33.82 35.02
C VAL A 701 -17.17 -33.75 34.15
N ARG A 702 -17.73 -32.55 34.02
CA ARG A 702 -18.97 -32.26 33.31
C ARG A 702 -18.83 -31.07 32.37
N TYR A 703 -19.39 -31.18 31.18
CA TYR A 703 -19.59 -30.04 30.27
C TYR A 703 -21.08 -29.89 29.93
N SER A 704 -21.54 -28.65 29.71
CA SER A 704 -22.94 -28.35 29.39
C SER A 704 -23.06 -27.46 28.14
N THR A 705 -24.13 -27.68 27.37
CA THR A 705 -24.38 -27.04 26.07
C THR A 705 -25.87 -26.80 25.87
N THR A 706 -26.25 -25.61 25.40
CA THR A 706 -27.65 -25.25 25.15
C THR A 706 -27.88 -25.04 23.65
N PHE A 707 -28.58 -25.97 23.00
CA PHE A 707 -28.85 -25.91 21.55
C PHE A 707 -30.24 -25.33 21.27
N LYS A 708 -30.33 -24.33 20.40
CA LYS A 708 -31.57 -23.61 20.05
C LYS A 708 -32.21 -24.08 18.74
N GLY A 709 -31.54 -24.96 18.01
CA GLY A 709 -31.94 -25.44 16.68
C GLY A 709 -31.84 -24.35 15.60
N SER A 710 -31.13 -23.26 15.86
CA SER A 710 -30.78 -22.21 14.88
C SER A 710 -29.37 -22.39 14.33
N GLU A 711 -28.59 -23.30 14.93
CA GLU A 711 -27.22 -23.62 14.56
C GLU A 711 -27.18 -24.28 13.17
N PRO A 712 -26.36 -23.79 12.21
CA PRO A 712 -26.41 -24.23 10.81
C PRO A 712 -25.98 -25.68 10.59
N TYR A 713 -25.33 -26.29 11.58
CA TYR A 713 -24.92 -27.70 11.62
C TYR A 713 -25.95 -28.64 12.27
N LEU A 714 -26.98 -28.12 12.97
CA LEU A 714 -28.08 -28.91 13.54
C LEU A 714 -29.33 -28.93 12.64
N ALA A 715 -29.15 -28.65 11.34
CA ALA A 715 -30.21 -28.55 10.36
C ALA A 715 -30.71 -29.93 9.88
N TYR A 716 -31.18 -30.77 10.80
CA TYR A 716 -31.86 -32.04 10.53
C TYR A 716 -33.29 -32.00 11.06
N ARG A 717 -34.24 -32.63 10.34
CA ARG A 717 -35.63 -32.76 10.77
C ARG A 717 -36.04 -34.23 10.79
N ASN A 718 -36.80 -34.62 11.82
CA ASN A 718 -37.46 -35.92 11.88
C ASN A 718 -38.69 -35.96 10.93
N ASP A 719 -39.24 -37.15 10.76
CA ASP A 719 -40.37 -37.45 9.86
C ASP A 719 -41.68 -36.72 10.24
N LYS A 720 -41.72 -36.11 11.44
CA LYS A 720 -42.82 -35.27 11.94
C LYS A 720 -42.55 -33.76 11.74
N GLY A 721 -41.45 -33.40 11.09
CA GLY A 721 -41.02 -32.03 10.80
C GLY A 721 -40.32 -31.30 11.96
N GLY A 722 -40.16 -31.95 13.12
CA GLY A 722 -39.46 -31.43 14.29
C GLY A 722 -37.94 -31.45 14.11
N LYS A 723 -37.25 -30.50 14.72
CA LYS A 723 -35.77 -30.45 14.72
C LYS A 723 -35.22 -31.51 15.69
N THR A 724 -34.17 -32.24 15.31
CA THR A 724 -33.51 -33.18 16.21
C THR A 724 -32.00 -33.20 15.96
N ILE A 725 -31.21 -33.47 17.00
CA ILE A 725 -29.74 -33.42 16.94
C ILE A 725 -29.20 -34.68 16.22
N PRO A 726 -28.35 -34.53 15.16
CA PRO A 726 -27.74 -35.65 14.46
C PRO A 726 -26.85 -36.53 15.34
N GLY A 727 -26.83 -37.85 15.07
CA GLY A 727 -26.00 -38.82 15.80
C GLY A 727 -24.52 -38.43 15.91
N MET A 728 -23.94 -37.90 14.84
CA MET A 728 -22.51 -37.51 14.82
C MET A 728 -22.18 -36.35 15.77
N THR A 729 -23.17 -35.52 16.16
CA THR A 729 -22.96 -34.40 17.09
C THR A 729 -22.53 -34.91 18.47
N TYR A 730 -23.16 -35.99 18.95
CA TYR A 730 -22.83 -36.61 20.24
C TYR A 730 -21.42 -37.20 20.26
N LEU A 731 -20.95 -37.79 19.15
CA LEU A 731 -19.58 -38.29 19.05
C LEU A 731 -18.55 -37.15 19.10
N GLU A 732 -18.80 -36.02 18.45
CA GLU A 732 -17.86 -34.89 18.53
C GLU A 732 -17.91 -34.20 19.91
N MET A 733 -19.07 -34.18 20.58
CA MET A 733 -19.16 -33.80 22.01
C MET A 733 -18.28 -34.70 22.88
N ALA A 734 -18.38 -36.03 22.73
CA ALA A 734 -17.54 -36.98 23.46
C ALA A 734 -16.05 -36.81 23.14
N ARG A 735 -15.71 -36.66 21.85
CA ARG A 735 -14.32 -36.51 21.39
C ARG A 735 -13.67 -35.29 22.02
N LYS A 736 -14.33 -34.13 21.97
CA LYS A 736 -13.80 -32.88 22.51
C LYS A 736 -13.84 -32.83 24.05
N ALA A 737 -14.84 -33.45 24.69
CA ALA A 737 -14.89 -33.51 26.15
C ALA A 737 -13.73 -34.35 26.72
N VAL A 738 -13.45 -35.50 26.10
CA VAL A 738 -12.32 -36.38 26.45
C VAL A 738 -10.97 -35.74 26.08
N GLU A 739 -10.89 -34.98 24.98
CA GLU A 739 -9.70 -34.17 24.66
C GLU A 739 -9.41 -33.13 25.76
N LEU A 740 -10.45 -32.46 26.28
CA LEU A 740 -10.33 -31.44 27.33
C LEU A 740 -10.10 -32.02 28.75
N SER A 741 -10.54 -33.26 29.02
CA SER A 741 -10.43 -33.89 30.34
C SER A 741 -9.31 -34.94 30.47
N GLY A 742 -8.85 -35.53 29.37
CA GLY A 742 -8.00 -36.72 29.37
C GLY A 742 -6.59 -36.48 29.91
N GLY A 743 -6.02 -35.29 29.71
CA GLY A 743 -4.72 -34.90 30.26
C GLY A 743 -3.62 -35.93 29.96
N VAL A 744 -3.16 -36.65 30.99
CA VAL A 744 -2.04 -37.62 30.91
C VAL A 744 -2.45 -38.98 30.32
N TYR A 745 -3.72 -39.22 30.03
CA TYR A 745 -4.21 -40.49 29.45
C TYR A 745 -3.92 -40.67 27.95
N PHE A 746 -3.48 -39.62 27.25
CA PHE A 746 -3.15 -39.68 25.82
C PHE A 746 -1.72 -39.18 25.59
N GLY A 747 -0.89 -40.01 24.96
CA GLY A 747 0.42 -39.59 24.49
C GLY A 747 0.32 -38.56 23.36
N SER A 748 1.32 -37.70 23.21
CA SER A 748 1.37 -36.63 22.19
C SER A 748 1.38 -37.12 20.72
N HIS A 749 1.34 -38.44 20.50
CA HIS A 749 1.37 -39.11 19.22
C HIS A 749 0.30 -40.25 19.14
N GLU A 750 -0.71 -40.21 20.01
CA GLU A 750 -1.81 -41.19 20.05
C GLU A 750 -3.14 -40.59 19.54
N GLY A 751 -3.95 -41.42 18.90
CA GLY A 751 -5.31 -41.07 18.48
C GLY A 751 -6.36 -41.46 19.51
N ILE A 752 -7.54 -40.84 19.41
CA ILE A 752 -8.72 -41.18 20.21
C ILE A 752 -9.52 -42.28 19.49
N ARG A 753 -9.75 -43.42 20.15
CA ARG A 753 -10.62 -44.50 19.66
C ARG A 753 -11.83 -44.68 20.55
N MET A 754 -13.01 -44.46 19.99
CA MET A 754 -14.29 -44.75 20.63
C MET A 754 -14.73 -46.20 20.37
N LYS A 755 -15.46 -46.79 21.31
CA LYS A 755 -16.10 -48.11 21.22
C LYS A 755 -17.44 -48.08 21.94
N ASP A 756 -18.21 -49.17 21.77
CA ASP A 756 -19.38 -49.49 22.59
C ASP A 756 -20.43 -48.37 22.64
N ILE A 757 -20.54 -47.62 21.54
CA ILE A 757 -21.44 -46.48 21.38
C ILE A 757 -22.90 -46.93 21.40
N VAL A 758 -23.64 -46.50 22.41
CA VAL A 758 -25.09 -46.77 22.56
C VAL A 758 -25.90 -45.53 22.20
N TRP A 759 -26.86 -45.69 21.28
CA TRP A 759 -27.81 -44.65 20.89
C TRP A 759 -29.15 -44.87 21.61
N SER A 760 -29.34 -44.21 22.74
CA SER A 760 -30.43 -44.51 23.68
C SER A 760 -31.72 -43.73 23.39
N ASN A 761 -31.65 -42.40 23.26
CA ASN A 761 -32.81 -41.55 23.02
C ASN A 761 -32.43 -40.35 22.12
N PRO A 762 -33.18 -40.02 21.05
CA PRO A 762 -32.93 -38.82 20.26
C PRO A 762 -33.31 -37.54 21.03
N VAL A 763 -32.56 -36.46 20.82
CA VAL A 763 -32.89 -35.13 21.36
C VAL A 763 -33.75 -34.38 20.36
N GLU A 764 -35.05 -34.21 20.65
CA GLU A 764 -35.92 -33.30 19.90
C GLU A 764 -35.78 -31.87 20.44
N LEU A 765 -35.59 -30.89 19.55
CA LEU A 765 -35.37 -29.49 19.91
C LEU A 765 -36.69 -28.71 19.85
N GLY A 766 -37.22 -28.38 21.04
CA GLY A 766 -38.37 -27.49 21.21
C GLY A 766 -38.07 -26.03 20.85
N THR A 767 -39.09 -25.16 20.92
CA THR A 767 -38.99 -23.74 20.55
C THR A 767 -38.07 -22.91 21.45
N GLU A 768 -37.81 -23.36 22.67
CA GLU A 768 -36.94 -22.70 23.65
C GLU A 768 -35.49 -23.24 23.60
N GLY A 769 -35.24 -24.27 22.79
CA GLY A 769 -34.01 -25.05 22.78
C GLY A 769 -34.01 -26.20 23.80
N GLN A 770 -32.90 -26.93 23.86
CA GLN A 770 -32.65 -27.98 24.85
C GLN A 770 -31.23 -27.85 25.41
N GLU A 771 -31.09 -28.02 26.72
CA GLU A 771 -29.78 -28.18 27.36
C GLU A 771 -29.39 -29.65 27.46
N LEU A 772 -28.15 -29.95 27.09
CA LEU A 772 -27.49 -31.24 27.25
C LEU A 772 -26.27 -31.10 28.17
N HIS A 773 -25.97 -32.18 28.87
CA HIS A 773 -24.77 -32.36 29.66
C HIS A 773 -24.00 -33.56 29.11
N ILE A 774 -22.67 -33.54 29.23
CA ILE A 774 -21.83 -34.72 29.10
C ILE A 774 -20.98 -34.87 30.35
N ASP A 775 -21.11 -36.01 31.02
CA ASP A 775 -20.22 -36.45 32.11
C ASP A 775 -19.16 -37.40 31.55
N VAL A 776 -17.92 -37.25 32.03
CA VAL A 776 -16.75 -38.02 31.57
C VAL A 776 -15.98 -38.54 32.77
N PHE A 777 -15.75 -39.86 32.82
CA PHE A 777 -15.21 -40.55 34.00
C PHE A 777 -14.27 -41.72 33.63
N PRO A 778 -13.28 -42.04 34.48
CA PRO A 778 -12.36 -43.17 34.23
C PRO A 778 -13.07 -44.51 34.48
N ASP A 779 -12.81 -45.48 33.60
CA ASP A 779 -13.52 -46.77 33.58
C ASP A 779 -12.61 -47.91 33.08
N GLU A 780 -12.25 -48.85 33.96
CA GLU A 780 -11.34 -49.99 33.74
C GLU A 780 -10.09 -49.71 32.83
N GLY A 781 -9.47 -48.54 33.00
CA GLY A 781 -8.28 -48.11 32.23
C GLY A 781 -8.57 -47.38 30.92
N ASN A 782 -9.86 -47.22 30.58
CA ASN A 782 -10.39 -46.36 29.53
C ASN A 782 -11.06 -45.12 30.17
N ILE A 783 -11.69 -44.30 29.35
CA ILE A 783 -12.54 -43.18 29.76
C ILE A 783 -13.94 -43.41 29.19
N SER A 784 -14.95 -43.53 30.04
CA SER A 784 -16.35 -43.66 29.63
C SER A 784 -17.09 -42.32 29.74
N PHE A 785 -18.15 -42.16 28.96
CA PHE A 785 -18.91 -40.91 28.89
C PHE A 785 -20.42 -41.15 28.77
N ASP A 786 -21.20 -40.25 29.37
CA ASP A 786 -22.66 -40.22 29.34
C ASP A 786 -23.15 -38.85 28.88
N ILE A 787 -23.92 -38.80 27.78
CA ILE A 787 -24.60 -37.58 27.29
C ILE A 787 -26.09 -37.66 27.61
N TYR A 788 -26.61 -36.66 28.31
CA TYR A 788 -27.99 -36.66 28.81
C TYR A 788 -28.63 -35.27 28.85
N SER A 789 -29.95 -35.24 28.96
CA SER A 789 -30.71 -34.03 29.31
C SER A 789 -31.36 -34.16 30.68
N SER A 790 -31.52 -33.02 31.36
CA SER A 790 -32.37 -32.92 32.54
C SER A 790 -33.83 -32.92 32.10
N SER A 791 -34.60 -33.93 32.52
CA SER A 791 -36.05 -33.99 32.23
C SER A 791 -36.79 -32.88 32.99
N GLY A 792 -37.60 -32.09 32.28
CA GLY A 792 -38.05 -30.76 32.76
C GLY A 792 -38.89 -30.76 34.05
N LEU A 793 -38.48 -29.91 35.00
CA LEU A 793 -39.13 -29.40 36.23
C LEU A 793 -39.81 -30.36 37.23
N ASN A 794 -40.40 -31.47 36.81
CA ASN A 794 -41.18 -32.41 37.66
C ASN A 794 -40.62 -33.85 37.65
N SER A 795 -39.49 -34.10 36.99
CA SER A 795 -38.81 -35.40 36.97
C SER A 795 -37.40 -35.27 37.59
N LYS A 796 -36.90 -36.35 38.18
CA LYS A 796 -35.62 -36.39 38.90
C LYS A 796 -34.51 -37.20 38.22
N GLU A 797 -34.83 -37.96 37.17
CA GLU A 797 -33.87 -38.83 36.49
C GLU A 797 -33.47 -38.23 35.13
N PRO A 798 -32.17 -38.27 34.78
CA PRO A 798 -31.67 -37.74 33.51
C PRO A 798 -32.07 -38.65 32.36
N VAL A 799 -32.42 -38.07 31.21
CA VAL A 799 -32.68 -38.83 29.98
C VAL A 799 -31.36 -39.02 29.26
N ILE A 800 -30.83 -40.24 29.32
CA ILE A 800 -29.62 -40.64 28.59
C ILE A 800 -29.90 -40.66 27.09
N HIS A 801 -29.08 -39.94 26.31
CA HIS A 801 -29.18 -39.85 24.86
C HIS A 801 -28.13 -40.70 24.16
N ASN A 802 -26.87 -40.63 24.62
CA ASN A 802 -25.75 -41.40 24.08
C ASN A 802 -24.76 -41.74 25.19
N GLN A 803 -24.18 -42.94 25.13
CA GLN A 803 -23.11 -43.41 26.03
C GLN A 803 -22.03 -44.11 25.20
N GLY A 804 -20.83 -44.26 25.77
CA GLY A 804 -19.78 -45.09 25.17
C GLY A 804 -18.46 -45.06 25.92
N SER A 805 -17.50 -45.85 25.43
CA SER A 805 -16.15 -45.95 25.98
C SER A 805 -15.11 -45.36 25.02
N VAL A 806 -14.04 -44.81 25.58
CA VAL A 806 -12.96 -44.13 24.85
C VAL A 806 -11.60 -44.59 25.33
N SER A 807 -10.79 -45.09 24.40
CA SER A 807 -9.45 -45.63 24.61
C SER A 807 -8.42 -44.82 23.82
N SER A 808 -7.19 -44.70 24.33
CA SER A 808 -6.08 -44.28 23.47
C SER A 808 -5.82 -45.34 22.40
N TYR A 809 -5.36 -44.90 21.23
CA TYR A 809 -4.99 -45.78 20.14
C TYR A 809 -3.66 -45.31 19.55
N PRO A 810 -2.58 -46.13 19.63
CA PRO A 810 -1.34 -45.83 18.95
C PRO A 810 -1.63 -45.65 17.45
N LEU A 811 -1.27 -44.48 16.89
CA LEU A 811 -1.45 -44.23 15.47
C LEU A 811 -0.60 -45.23 14.67
N PRO A 812 -1.19 -46.18 13.92
CA PRO A 812 -0.42 -46.99 13.01
C PRO A 812 0.10 -46.08 11.89
N GLY A 813 1.24 -46.44 11.28
CA GLY A 813 1.52 -45.94 9.93
C GLY A 813 0.33 -46.32 9.05
N ALA A 814 -0.40 -45.32 8.55
CA ALA A 814 -1.81 -45.46 8.20
C ALA A 814 -2.06 -46.67 7.29
N GLU A 815 -3.02 -47.54 7.65
CA GLU A 815 -3.41 -48.67 6.81
C GLU A 815 -3.92 -48.13 5.47
N THR A 816 -3.07 -48.26 4.44
CA THR A 816 -3.38 -47.80 3.09
C THR A 816 -4.41 -48.73 2.47
N ILE A 817 -5.68 -48.38 2.67
CA ILE A 817 -6.82 -49.01 1.99
C ILE A 817 -6.63 -48.88 0.49
N ASP A 818 -6.50 -50.01 -0.22
CA ASP A 818 -6.46 -50.00 -1.68
C ASP A 818 -7.84 -49.65 -2.24
N LEU A 819 -7.96 -48.39 -2.65
CA LEU A 819 -9.18 -47.84 -3.26
C LEU A 819 -9.56 -48.57 -4.55
N ASN A 820 -8.59 -49.12 -5.30
CA ASN A 820 -8.86 -49.90 -6.51
C ASN A 820 -9.47 -51.25 -6.14
N LEU A 821 -8.92 -51.93 -5.12
CA LEU A 821 -9.45 -53.19 -4.63
C LEU A 821 -10.91 -53.03 -4.17
N ILE A 822 -11.22 -51.98 -3.40
CA ILE A 822 -12.61 -51.68 -3.00
C ILE A 822 -13.49 -51.39 -4.23
N GLN A 823 -13.04 -50.56 -5.18
CA GLN A 823 -13.80 -50.28 -6.40
C GLN A 823 -14.11 -51.55 -7.21
N THR A 824 -13.17 -52.51 -7.31
CA THR A 824 -13.41 -53.81 -7.98
C THR A 824 -14.35 -54.76 -7.22
N GLN A 825 -14.68 -54.46 -5.96
CA GLN A 825 -15.65 -55.20 -5.16
C GLN A 825 -17.06 -54.58 -5.23
N CYS A 826 -17.21 -53.33 -5.68
CA CYS A 826 -18.47 -52.59 -5.78
C CYS A 826 -19.37 -53.03 -6.97
N ASN A 827 -19.70 -54.32 -7.05
CA ASN A 827 -20.41 -54.94 -8.17
C ASN A 827 -21.95 -54.76 -8.13
N VAL A 828 -22.45 -53.58 -7.70
CA VAL A 828 -23.87 -53.32 -7.44
C VAL A 828 -24.36 -52.08 -8.19
N LYS A 829 -25.66 -52.02 -8.54
CA LYS A 829 -26.24 -50.96 -9.37
C LYS A 829 -26.03 -49.55 -8.79
N TYR A 830 -25.60 -48.64 -9.66
CA TYR A 830 -25.66 -47.19 -9.43
C TYR A 830 -27.11 -46.71 -9.29
N PHE A 831 -27.32 -45.79 -8.35
CA PHE A 831 -28.55 -45.03 -8.16
C PHE A 831 -28.22 -43.54 -8.39
N SER A 832 -29.09 -42.78 -9.07
CA SER A 832 -28.86 -41.35 -9.25
C SER A 832 -29.03 -40.57 -7.94
N ARG A 833 -28.52 -39.34 -7.89
CA ARG A 833 -28.69 -38.43 -6.74
C ARG A 833 -30.16 -38.21 -6.41
N GLU A 834 -31.00 -38.02 -7.43
CA GLU A 834 -32.46 -37.86 -7.28
C GLU A 834 -33.10 -39.17 -6.82
N SER A 835 -32.64 -40.31 -7.31
CA SER A 835 -33.13 -41.64 -6.93
C SER A 835 -32.90 -41.92 -5.44
N TRP A 836 -31.70 -41.60 -4.93
CA TRP A 836 -31.38 -41.74 -3.51
C TRP A 836 -32.21 -40.80 -2.64
N TYR A 837 -32.29 -39.50 -2.95
CA TYR A 837 -33.10 -38.59 -2.14
C TYR A 837 -34.58 -38.93 -2.20
N LYS A 838 -35.11 -39.39 -3.34
CA LYS A 838 -36.49 -39.85 -3.44
C LYS A 838 -36.79 -41.02 -2.51
N VAL A 839 -35.87 -41.98 -2.35
CA VAL A 839 -36.03 -43.10 -1.39
C VAL A 839 -35.99 -42.61 0.06
N TYR A 840 -35.13 -41.65 0.41
CA TYR A 840 -35.11 -41.07 1.76
C TYR A 840 -36.32 -40.18 2.06
N ASP A 841 -36.77 -39.38 1.09
CA ASP A 841 -37.98 -38.55 1.20
C ASP A 841 -39.25 -39.44 1.28
N GLU A 842 -39.30 -40.56 0.54
CA GLU A 842 -40.36 -41.59 0.66
C GLU A 842 -40.31 -42.39 1.98
N ALA A 843 -39.13 -42.47 2.61
CA ALA A 843 -38.95 -43.03 3.96
C ALA A 843 -39.14 -41.99 5.10
N GLY A 844 -39.45 -40.72 4.77
CA GLY A 844 -39.73 -39.65 5.73
C GLY A 844 -38.54 -38.79 6.18
N ALA A 845 -37.31 -39.11 5.79
CA ALA A 845 -36.09 -38.50 6.33
C ALA A 845 -35.75 -37.14 5.67
N ALA A 846 -36.26 -36.05 6.23
CA ALA A 846 -36.19 -34.70 5.66
C ALA A 846 -34.84 -33.96 5.91
N TYR A 847 -33.82 -34.25 5.09
CA TYR A 847 -32.51 -33.57 5.13
C TYR A 847 -32.53 -32.13 4.60
N SER A 848 -31.82 -31.21 5.28
CA SER A 848 -31.59 -29.84 4.79
C SER A 848 -30.50 -29.73 3.71
N LEU A 849 -30.46 -28.58 3.03
CA LEU A 849 -29.53 -28.25 1.95
C LEU A 849 -28.05 -28.47 2.31
N ASN A 850 -27.63 -28.21 3.55
CA ASN A 850 -26.24 -28.35 3.96
C ASN A 850 -25.78 -29.83 4.00
N ILE A 851 -26.68 -30.76 4.35
CA ILE A 851 -26.36 -32.20 4.41
C ILE A 851 -26.49 -32.87 3.03
N LYS A 852 -27.23 -32.26 2.08
CA LYS A 852 -27.36 -32.74 0.68
C LYS A 852 -26.07 -32.63 -0.17
N TRP A 853 -24.93 -32.30 0.45
CA TRP A 853 -23.59 -32.34 -0.14
C TRP A 853 -22.87 -33.70 0.01
N TRP A 854 -23.09 -34.44 1.10
CA TRP A 854 -22.20 -35.58 1.44
C TRP A 854 -22.28 -36.79 0.51
N MET A 855 -23.39 -36.95 -0.24
CA MET A 855 -23.63 -38.11 -1.10
C MET A 855 -23.26 -37.91 -2.59
N SER A 856 -22.69 -36.77 -3.00
CA SER A 856 -22.27 -36.56 -4.39
C SER A 856 -21.01 -37.34 -4.79
N CYS A 857 -20.27 -37.88 -3.84
CA CYS A 857 -18.97 -38.54 -4.08
C CYS A 857 -19.04 -39.90 -4.81
N LEU A 858 -20.23 -40.36 -5.20
CA LEU A 858 -20.43 -41.63 -5.93
C LEU A 858 -21.15 -41.47 -7.30
N SER A 859 -21.52 -40.26 -7.73
CA SER A 859 -22.23 -40.04 -9.01
C SER A 859 -21.35 -39.69 -10.21
N ASP A 860 -20.24 -38.98 -10.01
CA ASP A 860 -19.54 -38.25 -11.09
C ASP A 860 -18.18 -38.83 -11.51
N ARG A 861 -17.94 -40.13 -11.30
CA ARG A 861 -16.74 -40.83 -11.83
C ARG A 861 -17.03 -42.18 -12.48
N THR A 862 -17.58 -42.14 -13.68
CA THR A 862 -17.27 -43.13 -14.74
C THR A 862 -17.66 -42.60 -16.12
N ARG A 863 -16.71 -41.96 -16.81
CA ARG A 863 -16.70 -41.84 -18.27
C ARG A 863 -15.33 -42.30 -18.78
N SER A 864 -15.29 -43.57 -19.17
CA SER A 864 -14.23 -44.24 -19.92
C SER A 864 -14.91 -45.12 -20.96
#